data_AF-A0A7X3IN82-F1
#
_entry.id   AF-A0A7X3IN82-F1
#
_cell.length_a   1.000
_cell.length_b   1.000
_cell.length_c   1.000
_cell.angle_alpha   90.00
_cell.angle_beta   90.00
_cell.angle_gamma   90.00
#
_symmetry.space_group_name_H-M   'P 1'
#
loop_
_entity.id
_entity.type
_entity.pdbx_description
1 polymer ?
#
loop_
_entity_poly.entity_id
_entity_poly.type
_entity_poly.pdbx_seq_one_letter_code
_entity_poly.pdbx_strand_id
1 'polypeptide(L)'
;MGRQKVRVGIDVGGTFTDAALIDNDTFEVIEKMKIPTTHHDPDGVAKGIVQILNQILSSKDIRPEDVTFIAHGTTQATNALLEGDVARVGIIGMGTGLDGLSARSESNPGDIELAPGKFLHTYHTYLDSKNLTDEQIEAAIDELAGQGAEVIVASEAYSVDDPANELRVVELANRKGIYATGGHEISQLYGLKTRTRTAVVNASLIPKMMETANMTEKSVKNANIQSQLMIMRCDGGVMSIDEVRKRPILTMLSGLAAGVAGALMYEKISDGIFFEVGGTSVDISVIKNGKVMIKNAEVGGHRTYLQSLDVRTLGIAGGSMIKVAGGRITDVGPRSAHIAGKEYEAFAPAEHISDPKVKFISPREGDPAEYAICECSNGKEYSYTLAGAANILNYIPDGDYAKGNKEAAVKAWKALADQIEVRVEEAARQVMDIAIDKTMKTVNEMIDDYELDRSFVTLVGGGGSGAVLVPAMAERESFKCQIANNAPYVSTIGVALAMVKEQLERTVVNPTDEDIKRIRAEIVERIVKSGASEDTVEVTIEIDSQKNILRAVATGSTELRSKDLAQEAMSAEDMKAIAASSIDQPVEATVLAAQSGRWSLFTSESVKKSFFGLLKKKSSSVSILDREGVVRFKKSNVHYAKLNKASAEALNDFLDDNTIYSDANATIPKVFVFYKEKMLDLTGMQTKEQLVSILEIETEMLAASDELLIVAYQ
;
A
#
# COMPACT_ATOMS: atom_id res chain seq x y z
N MET A 1 14.41 -22.03 28.87
CA MET A 1 14.32 -21.25 27.61
C MET A 1 13.45 -20.05 27.91
N GLY A 2 13.88 -18.84 27.52
CA GLY A 2 13.02 -17.66 27.64
C GLY A 2 11.74 -17.87 26.84
N ARG A 3 10.63 -17.29 27.29
CA ARG A 3 9.36 -17.33 26.55
C ARG A 3 9.56 -16.57 25.23
N GLN A 4 9.26 -17.21 24.11
CA GLN A 4 9.38 -16.61 22.78
C GLN A 4 8.17 -15.71 22.54
N LYS A 5 8.40 -14.39 22.45
CA LYS A 5 7.36 -13.42 22.13
C LYS A 5 7.09 -13.43 20.63
N VAL A 6 5.83 -13.31 20.23
CA VAL A 6 5.43 -13.44 18.83
C VAL A 6 4.45 -12.35 18.38
N ARG A 7 4.44 -12.12 17.07
CA ARG A 7 3.46 -11.30 16.35
C ARG A 7 2.60 -12.21 15.49
N VAL A 8 1.32 -11.90 15.37
CA VAL A 8 0.36 -12.66 14.55
C VAL A 8 -0.27 -11.73 13.52
N GLY A 9 -0.12 -12.06 12.25
CA GLY A 9 -0.84 -11.44 11.16
C GLY A 9 -1.92 -12.37 10.64
N ILE A 10 -3.11 -11.84 10.39
CA ILE A 10 -4.24 -12.59 9.84
C ILE A 10 -4.75 -11.84 8.61
N ASP A 11 -4.90 -12.52 7.49
CA ASP A 11 -5.45 -11.93 6.27
C ASP A 11 -6.67 -12.71 5.81
N VAL A 12 -7.83 -12.05 5.78
CA VAL A 12 -9.10 -12.66 5.38
C VAL A 12 -9.43 -12.25 3.95
N GLY A 13 -9.16 -13.19 3.03
CA GLY A 13 -9.56 -13.10 1.63
C GLY A 13 -10.93 -13.73 1.37
N GLY A 14 -11.39 -13.63 0.12
CA GLY A 14 -12.69 -14.18 -0.32
C GLY A 14 -12.76 -15.71 -0.44
N THR A 15 -11.62 -16.40 -0.39
CA THR A 15 -11.56 -17.87 -0.54
C THR A 15 -10.82 -18.53 0.62
N PHE A 16 -9.71 -17.92 1.04
CA PHE A 16 -8.89 -18.42 2.12
C PHE A 16 -8.65 -17.34 3.16
N THR A 17 -8.49 -17.79 4.40
CA THR A 17 -7.97 -17.03 5.53
C THR A 17 -6.56 -17.52 5.82
N ASP A 18 -5.62 -16.60 5.85
CA ASP A 18 -4.19 -16.86 6.06
C ASP A 18 -3.75 -16.33 7.41
N ALA A 19 -2.79 -17.03 8.04
CA ALA A 19 -2.14 -16.58 9.26
C ALA A 19 -0.63 -16.74 9.17
N ALA A 20 0.10 -15.77 9.71
CA ALA A 20 1.54 -15.80 9.84
C ALA A 20 1.93 -15.55 11.30
N LEU A 21 2.79 -16.40 11.82
CA LEU A 21 3.38 -16.28 13.15
C LEU A 21 4.83 -15.84 12.99
N ILE A 22 5.18 -14.72 13.60
CA ILE A 22 6.49 -14.07 13.43
C ILE A 22 7.15 -13.92 14.79
N ASP A 23 8.45 -14.18 14.87
CA ASP A 23 9.24 -13.89 16.06
C ASP A 23 9.30 -12.38 16.31
N ASN A 24 8.97 -11.92 17.51
CA ASN A 24 8.88 -10.50 17.79
C ASN A 24 10.23 -9.78 17.73
N ASP A 25 11.32 -10.50 18.03
CA ASP A 25 12.66 -9.93 18.03
C ASP A 25 13.31 -10.10 16.66
N THR A 26 13.29 -11.29 16.05
CA THR A 26 13.98 -11.52 14.76
C THR A 26 13.19 -11.07 13.53
N PHE A 27 11.87 -10.91 13.65
CA PHE A 27 10.94 -10.74 12.53
C PHE A 27 10.96 -11.89 11.51
N GLU A 28 11.56 -13.03 11.86
CA GLU A 28 11.52 -14.23 11.03
C GLU A 28 10.18 -14.93 11.15
N VAL A 29 9.71 -15.48 10.03
CA VAL A 29 8.48 -16.27 9.98
C VAL A 29 8.69 -17.62 10.65
N ILE A 30 7.96 -17.86 11.75
CA ILE A 30 7.99 -19.11 12.52
C ILE A 30 7.06 -20.16 11.90
N GLU A 31 5.85 -19.75 11.52
CA GLU A 31 4.82 -20.64 10.97
C GLU A 31 3.87 -19.87 10.05
N LYS A 32 3.29 -20.58 9.08
CA LYS A 32 2.23 -20.05 8.21
C LYS A 32 1.12 -21.06 8.13
N MET A 33 -0.12 -20.57 8.05
CA MET A 33 -1.29 -21.42 7.93
C MET A 33 -2.29 -20.81 6.96
N LYS A 34 -3.06 -21.68 6.30
CA LYS A 34 -4.13 -21.31 5.37
C LYS A 34 -5.31 -22.24 5.60
N ILE A 35 -6.50 -21.67 5.75
CA ILE A 35 -7.77 -22.42 5.84
C ILE A 35 -8.82 -21.79 4.93
N PRO A 36 -9.88 -22.52 4.52
CA PRO A 36 -11.00 -21.92 3.79
C PRO A 36 -11.70 -20.81 4.60
N THR A 37 -12.09 -19.71 3.95
CA THR A 37 -12.84 -18.62 4.61
C THR A 37 -14.27 -19.05 4.91
N THR A 38 -14.79 -18.69 6.09
CA THR A 38 -16.09 -19.12 6.61
C THR A 38 -17.24 -18.14 6.28
N HIS A 39 -17.35 -17.65 5.04
CA HIS A 39 -18.35 -16.64 4.64
C HIS A 39 -19.81 -17.02 4.93
N HIS A 40 -20.13 -18.31 4.90
CA HIS A 40 -21.49 -18.81 5.06
C HIS A 40 -21.76 -19.41 6.44
N ASP A 41 -20.82 -19.28 7.38
CA ASP A 41 -21.01 -19.73 8.74
C ASP A 41 -21.90 -18.74 9.53
N PRO A 42 -22.73 -19.18 10.49
CA PRO A 42 -23.49 -18.29 11.36
C PRO A 42 -22.64 -17.26 12.11
N ASP A 43 -21.39 -17.60 12.44
CA ASP A 43 -20.41 -16.70 13.07
C ASP A 43 -19.50 -16.03 12.02
N GLY A 44 -19.87 -16.09 10.74
CA GLY A 44 -19.20 -15.45 9.62
C GLY A 44 -17.70 -15.77 9.52
N VAL A 45 -16.92 -14.80 9.05
CA VAL A 45 -15.46 -14.91 8.91
C VAL A 45 -14.73 -15.05 10.25
N ALA A 46 -15.35 -14.61 11.36
CA ALA A 46 -14.72 -14.63 12.68
C ALA A 46 -14.42 -16.05 13.17
N LYS A 47 -15.25 -17.04 12.82
CA LYS A 47 -14.98 -18.45 13.13
C LYS A 47 -13.69 -18.96 12.48
N GLY A 48 -13.49 -18.64 11.20
CA GLY A 48 -12.25 -18.98 10.49
C GLY A 48 -11.03 -18.36 11.19
N ILE A 49 -11.12 -17.10 11.58
CA ILE A 49 -10.05 -16.40 12.31
C ILE A 49 -9.72 -17.10 13.64
N VAL A 50 -10.72 -17.51 14.43
CA VAL A 50 -10.50 -18.26 15.68
C VAL A 50 -9.82 -19.59 15.41
N GLN A 51 -10.32 -20.33 14.41
CA GLN A 51 -9.83 -21.65 14.07
C GLN A 51 -8.35 -21.58 13.69
N ILE A 52 -7.98 -20.68 12.77
CA ILE A 52 -6.60 -20.58 12.30
C ILE A 52 -5.66 -20.08 13.39
N LEU A 53 -6.11 -19.12 14.23
CA LEU A 53 -5.33 -18.60 15.35
C LEU A 53 -5.03 -19.70 16.39
N ASN A 54 -6.03 -20.49 16.77
CA ASN A 54 -5.83 -21.59 17.71
C ASN A 54 -4.90 -22.67 17.13
N GLN A 55 -5.05 -22.99 15.85
CA GLN A 55 -4.23 -23.99 15.18
C GLN A 55 -2.77 -23.54 15.04
N ILE A 56 -2.50 -22.29 14.65
CA ILE A 56 -1.14 -21.78 14.45
C ILE A 56 -0.38 -21.58 15.78
N LEU A 57 -1.07 -21.17 16.86
CA LEU A 57 -0.44 -21.08 18.18
C LEU A 57 -0.13 -22.48 18.74
N SER A 58 -1.08 -23.41 18.61
CA SER A 58 -0.92 -24.78 19.11
C SER A 58 0.16 -25.56 18.36
N SER A 59 0.35 -25.32 17.06
CA SER A 59 1.38 -26.02 16.26
C SER A 59 2.81 -25.71 16.68
N LYS A 60 3.03 -24.60 17.40
CA LYS A 60 4.34 -24.15 17.91
C LYS A 60 4.42 -24.06 19.43
N ASP A 61 3.41 -24.57 20.16
CA ASP A 61 3.33 -24.48 21.63
C ASP A 61 3.46 -23.03 22.16
N ILE A 62 2.93 -22.07 21.39
CA ILE A 62 2.89 -20.66 21.78
C ILE A 62 1.65 -20.43 22.64
N ARG A 63 1.86 -19.76 23.78
CA ARG A 63 0.77 -19.45 24.70
C ARG A 63 0.19 -18.08 24.37
N PRO A 64 -1.12 -17.85 24.58
CA PRO A 64 -1.75 -16.58 24.24
C PRO A 64 -1.09 -15.35 24.87
N GLU A 65 -0.50 -15.47 26.06
CA GLU A 65 0.23 -14.38 26.72
C GLU A 65 1.58 -14.01 26.07
N ASP A 66 2.09 -14.86 25.18
CA ASP A 66 3.34 -14.63 24.46
C ASP A 66 3.10 -13.85 23.15
N VAL A 67 1.83 -13.66 22.75
CA VAL A 67 1.43 -12.82 21.61
C VAL A 67 1.49 -11.35 22.03
N THR A 68 2.43 -10.59 21.45
CA THR A 68 2.63 -9.17 21.76
C THR A 68 1.92 -8.23 20.79
N PHE A 69 1.68 -8.70 19.57
CA PHE A 69 1.00 -7.96 18.52
C PHE A 69 0.11 -8.90 17.72
N ILE A 70 -1.12 -8.47 17.46
CA ILE A 70 -2.06 -9.16 16.58
C ILE A 70 -2.76 -8.16 15.68
N ALA A 71 -2.70 -8.39 14.38
CA ALA A 71 -3.35 -7.55 13.39
C ALA A 71 -4.12 -8.37 12.37
N HIS A 72 -5.14 -7.73 11.79
CA HIS A 72 -6.02 -8.34 10.81
C HIS A 72 -6.19 -7.44 9.57
N GLY A 73 -5.89 -8.00 8.40
CA GLY A 73 -6.20 -7.44 7.09
C GLY A 73 -7.51 -8.03 6.54
N THR A 74 -8.30 -7.19 5.85
CA THR A 74 -9.58 -7.63 5.32
C THR A 74 -9.96 -6.97 4.00
N THR A 75 -10.61 -7.74 3.14
CA THR A 75 -11.13 -7.28 1.85
C THR A 75 -12.60 -6.84 1.92
N GLN A 76 -13.24 -6.92 3.09
CA GLN A 76 -14.67 -6.68 3.26
C GLN A 76 -15.11 -5.27 2.83
N ALA A 77 -14.34 -4.21 3.14
CA ALA A 77 -14.68 -2.85 2.72
C ALA A 77 -14.69 -2.68 1.20
N THR A 78 -13.65 -3.18 0.53
CA THR A 78 -13.56 -3.13 -0.94
C THR A 78 -14.70 -3.92 -1.60
N ASN A 79 -15.00 -5.11 -1.09
CA ASN A 79 -16.08 -5.94 -1.63
C ASN A 79 -17.46 -5.30 -1.40
N ALA A 80 -17.72 -4.74 -0.21
CA ALA A 80 -18.96 -4.03 0.08
C ALA A 80 -19.22 -2.90 -0.93
N LEU A 81 -18.19 -2.09 -1.24
CA LEU A 81 -18.30 -1.03 -2.23
C LEU A 81 -18.56 -1.58 -3.65
N LEU A 82 -17.84 -2.64 -4.06
CA LEU A 82 -17.99 -3.23 -5.39
C LEU A 82 -19.35 -3.93 -5.60
N GLU A 83 -19.89 -4.54 -4.54
CA GLU A 83 -21.15 -5.28 -4.60
C GLU A 83 -22.38 -4.38 -4.38
N GLY A 84 -22.15 -3.19 -3.80
CA GLY A 84 -23.19 -2.28 -3.33
C GLY A 84 -23.82 -2.71 -2.00
N ASP A 85 -23.15 -3.59 -1.25
CA ASP A 85 -23.58 -4.05 0.09
C ASP A 85 -23.13 -3.04 1.16
N VAL A 86 -23.70 -1.83 1.09
CA VAL A 86 -23.40 -0.72 2.01
C VAL A 86 -24.68 -0.16 2.61
N ALA A 87 -24.56 0.46 3.78
CA ALA A 87 -25.69 1.05 4.48
C ALA A 87 -26.22 2.29 3.75
N ARG A 88 -27.55 2.50 3.79
CA ARG A 88 -28.17 3.72 3.28
C ARG A 88 -27.87 4.90 4.21
N VAL A 89 -27.49 6.04 3.65
CA VAL A 89 -26.93 7.16 4.43
C VAL A 89 -27.92 8.34 4.50
N GLY A 90 -28.23 8.78 5.72
CA GLY A 90 -28.92 10.05 5.96
C GLY A 90 -27.91 11.18 6.14
N ILE A 91 -28.11 12.32 5.49
CA ILE A 91 -27.19 13.44 5.48
C ILE A 91 -27.89 14.67 6.05
N ILE A 92 -27.32 15.22 7.12
CA ILE A 92 -27.72 16.51 7.70
C ILE A 92 -26.72 17.55 7.21
N GLY A 93 -27.10 18.23 6.13
CA GLY A 93 -26.37 19.38 5.61
C GLY A 93 -26.63 20.62 6.46
N MET A 94 -25.59 21.39 6.75
CA MET A 94 -25.68 22.57 7.61
C MET A 94 -24.91 23.77 7.03
N GLY A 95 -25.38 24.96 7.35
CA GLY A 95 -24.75 26.23 7.00
C GLY A 95 -25.73 27.38 7.17
N THR A 96 -25.23 28.62 7.14
CA THR A 96 -26.07 29.81 7.38
C THR A 96 -25.76 30.94 6.41
N GLY A 97 -26.67 31.93 6.33
CA GLY A 97 -26.49 33.13 5.53
C GLY A 97 -26.38 32.85 4.02
N LEU A 98 -25.52 33.61 3.33
CA LEU A 98 -25.29 33.47 1.89
C LEU A 98 -24.60 32.15 1.54
N ASP A 99 -23.75 31.64 2.43
CA ASP A 99 -23.08 30.35 2.30
C ASP A 99 -24.04 29.15 2.43
N GLY A 100 -25.20 29.34 3.05
CA GLY A 100 -26.19 28.27 3.22
C GLY A 100 -26.80 27.76 1.90
N LEU A 101 -26.83 28.61 0.86
CA LEU A 101 -27.35 28.22 -0.46
C LEU A 101 -26.41 27.25 -1.17
N SER A 102 -25.10 27.54 -1.19
CA SER A 102 -24.10 26.63 -1.74
C SER A 102 -24.02 25.37 -0.86
N ALA A 103 -23.99 25.54 0.47
CA ALA A 103 -23.92 24.43 1.42
C ALA A 103 -25.04 23.42 1.25
N ARG A 104 -26.27 23.86 0.99
CA ARG A 104 -27.40 22.96 0.72
C ARG A 104 -27.17 22.05 -0.48
N SER A 105 -26.63 22.59 -1.57
CA SER A 105 -26.35 21.80 -2.77
C SER A 105 -25.08 20.96 -2.64
N GLU A 106 -24.03 21.49 -2.00
CA GLU A 106 -22.74 20.81 -1.86
C GLU A 106 -22.78 19.68 -0.82
N SER A 107 -23.63 19.80 0.20
CA SER A 107 -23.90 18.73 1.17
C SER A 107 -24.85 17.64 0.65
N ASN A 108 -25.40 17.79 -0.56
CA ASN A 108 -26.26 16.77 -1.17
C ASN A 108 -25.55 16.14 -2.38
N PRO A 109 -24.77 15.06 -2.17
CA PRO A 109 -24.11 14.37 -3.28
C PRO A 109 -25.07 13.59 -4.19
N GLY A 110 -26.33 13.39 -3.77
CA GLY A 110 -27.24 12.42 -4.36
C GLY A 110 -26.72 10.98 -4.20
N ASP A 111 -27.41 10.04 -4.85
CA ASP A 111 -26.95 8.66 -4.90
C ASP A 111 -25.58 8.57 -5.56
N ILE A 112 -24.69 7.80 -4.93
CA ILE A 112 -23.31 7.64 -5.37
C ILE A 112 -23.19 6.30 -6.06
N GLU A 113 -22.89 6.30 -7.36
CA GLU A 113 -22.45 5.07 -8.02
C GLU A 113 -21.11 4.64 -7.41
N LEU A 114 -21.03 3.38 -6.97
CA LEU A 114 -19.84 2.79 -6.36
C LEU A 114 -19.05 1.94 -7.36
N ALA A 115 -19.80 1.18 -8.16
CA ALA A 115 -19.33 0.32 -9.25
C ALA A 115 -20.43 0.29 -10.33
N PRO A 116 -20.14 -0.16 -11.58
CA PRO A 116 -21.12 -0.14 -12.66
C PRO A 116 -22.47 -0.76 -12.26
N GLY A 117 -23.52 0.06 -12.18
CA GLY A 117 -24.87 -0.37 -11.81
C GLY A 117 -25.09 -0.67 -10.32
N LYS A 118 -24.16 -0.28 -9.44
CA LYS A 118 -24.23 -0.44 -7.98
C LYS A 118 -24.19 0.93 -7.32
N PHE A 119 -25.19 1.23 -6.49
CA PHE A 119 -25.39 2.57 -5.93
C PHE A 119 -25.46 2.54 -4.40
N LEU A 120 -24.83 3.54 -3.78
CA LEU A 120 -25.05 3.94 -2.41
C LEU A 120 -26.20 4.95 -2.40
N HIS A 121 -27.28 4.59 -1.71
CA HIS A 121 -28.46 5.44 -1.61
C HIS A 121 -28.35 6.44 -0.46
N THR A 122 -28.76 7.68 -0.74
CA THR A 122 -28.69 8.79 0.22
C THR A 122 -30.04 9.45 0.46
N TYR A 123 -30.24 9.93 1.68
CA TYR A 123 -31.34 10.79 2.08
C TYR A 123 -30.75 12.10 2.61
N HIS A 124 -31.32 13.25 2.27
CA HIS A 124 -30.74 14.55 2.62
C HIS A 124 -31.78 15.46 3.26
N THR A 125 -31.39 16.08 4.36
CA THR A 125 -32.10 17.19 4.98
C THR A 125 -31.12 18.33 5.26
N TYR A 126 -31.64 19.54 5.42
CA TYR A 126 -30.81 20.73 5.58
C TYR A 126 -31.28 21.61 6.73
N LEU A 127 -30.37 21.98 7.62
CA LEU A 127 -30.62 22.84 8.77
C LEU A 127 -29.84 24.17 8.67
N ASP A 128 -30.47 25.28 9.04
CA ASP A 128 -29.78 26.56 9.22
C ASP A 128 -29.03 26.55 10.56
N SER A 129 -27.70 26.64 10.52
CA SER A 129 -26.87 26.49 11.71
C SER A 129 -26.86 27.70 12.65
N LYS A 130 -27.46 28.84 12.27
CA LYS A 130 -27.42 30.07 13.09
C LYS A 130 -28.03 29.91 14.49
N ASN A 131 -29.09 29.13 14.62
CA ASN A 131 -29.83 28.92 15.88
C ASN A 131 -30.21 27.44 16.04
N LEU A 132 -29.25 26.55 15.82
CA LEU A 132 -29.47 25.11 15.83
C LEU A 132 -29.78 24.59 17.26
N THR A 133 -30.94 23.95 17.44
CA THR A 133 -31.32 23.31 18.71
C THR A 133 -31.22 21.78 18.66
N ASP A 134 -31.14 21.13 19.83
CA ASP A 134 -31.09 19.66 19.92
C ASP A 134 -32.35 19.04 19.30
N GLU A 135 -33.52 19.65 19.54
CA GLU A 135 -34.80 19.15 19.05
C GLU A 135 -34.87 19.18 17.51
N GLN A 136 -34.27 20.18 16.87
CA GLN A 136 -34.20 20.25 15.41
C GLN A 136 -33.29 19.16 14.84
N ILE A 137 -32.15 18.92 15.49
CA ILE A 137 -31.22 17.86 15.08
C ILE A 137 -31.88 16.48 15.28
N GLU A 138 -32.51 16.24 16.43
CA GLU A 138 -33.20 14.97 16.72
C GLU A 138 -34.34 14.71 15.73
N ALA A 139 -35.14 15.73 15.41
CA ALA A 139 -36.19 15.62 14.41
C ALA A 139 -35.64 15.30 13.01
N ALA A 140 -34.51 15.90 12.62
CA ALA A 140 -33.84 15.60 11.35
C ALA A 140 -33.29 14.16 11.31
N ILE A 141 -32.73 13.67 12.42
CA ILE A 141 -32.28 12.27 12.55
C ILE A 141 -33.48 11.32 12.41
N ASP A 142 -34.58 11.59 13.12
CA ASP A 142 -35.78 10.75 13.08
C ASP A 142 -36.45 10.76 11.70
N GLU A 143 -36.45 11.92 11.01
CA GLU A 143 -36.91 12.05 9.63
C GLU A 143 -36.11 11.14 8.69
N LEU A 144 -34.77 11.25 8.72
CA LEU A 144 -33.88 10.48 7.85
C LEU A 144 -33.96 8.98 8.14
N ALA A 145 -34.02 8.59 9.43
CA ALA A 145 -34.22 7.20 9.83
C ALA A 145 -35.58 6.67 9.32
N GLY A 146 -36.63 7.49 9.39
CA GLY A 146 -37.95 7.15 8.84
C GLY A 146 -37.97 6.98 7.31
N GLN A 147 -37.03 7.60 6.59
CA GLN A 147 -36.85 7.40 5.14
C GLN A 147 -36.04 6.13 4.80
N GLY A 148 -35.42 5.49 5.81
CA GLY A 148 -34.62 4.27 5.66
C GLY A 148 -33.12 4.46 5.81
N ALA A 149 -32.65 5.61 6.30
CA ALA A 149 -31.25 5.81 6.66
C ALA A 149 -30.85 4.87 7.81
N GLU A 150 -29.72 4.19 7.64
CA GLU A 150 -29.14 3.27 8.64
C GLU A 150 -27.99 3.92 9.41
N VAL A 151 -27.40 4.98 8.84
CA VAL A 151 -26.30 5.76 9.39
C VAL A 151 -26.48 7.24 9.06
N ILE A 152 -25.92 8.13 9.88
CA ILE A 152 -26.04 9.59 9.72
C ILE A 152 -24.69 10.24 9.38
N VAL A 153 -24.70 11.21 8.48
CA VAL A 153 -23.58 12.09 8.19
C VAL A 153 -23.95 13.52 8.55
N ALA A 154 -23.10 14.18 9.33
CA ALA A 154 -23.19 15.61 9.60
C ALA A 154 -22.17 16.34 8.73
N SER A 155 -22.61 17.33 7.95
CA SER A 155 -21.72 18.08 7.08
C SER A 155 -22.09 19.56 7.07
N GLU A 156 -21.27 20.38 7.73
CA GLU A 156 -21.46 21.84 7.79
C GLU A 156 -20.42 22.58 6.93
N ALA A 157 -20.85 23.65 6.26
CA ALA A 157 -19.92 24.61 5.67
C ALA A 157 -18.95 25.16 6.72
N TYR A 158 -17.66 25.24 6.39
CA TYR A 158 -16.60 25.72 7.30
C TYR A 158 -16.44 24.93 8.62
N SER A 159 -16.94 23.69 8.70
CA SER A 159 -16.71 22.81 9.88
C SER A 159 -15.25 22.43 10.15
N VAL A 160 -14.35 22.72 9.19
CA VAL A 160 -12.90 22.59 9.39
C VAL A 160 -12.36 23.63 10.36
N ASP A 161 -13.04 24.78 10.46
CA ASP A 161 -12.70 25.88 11.35
C ASP A 161 -13.41 25.72 12.70
N ASP A 162 -14.68 25.30 12.70
CA ASP A 162 -15.46 24.99 13.90
C ASP A 162 -16.36 23.75 13.69
N PRO A 163 -15.98 22.57 14.24
CA PRO A 163 -16.74 21.33 14.08
C PRO A 163 -17.88 21.15 15.08
N ALA A 164 -18.19 22.14 15.94
CA ALA A 164 -19.09 21.96 17.08
C ALA A 164 -20.48 21.40 16.73
N ASN A 165 -21.11 21.87 15.65
CA ASN A 165 -22.43 21.36 15.26
C ASN A 165 -22.36 19.95 14.68
N GLU A 166 -21.31 19.63 13.90
CA GLU A 166 -21.13 18.25 13.40
C GLU A 166 -20.96 17.27 14.56
N LEU A 167 -20.14 17.62 15.55
CA LEU A 167 -19.95 16.82 16.76
C LEU A 167 -21.26 16.64 17.54
N ARG A 168 -22.06 17.70 17.67
CA ARG A 168 -23.36 17.68 18.34
C ARG A 168 -24.36 16.74 17.65
N VAL A 169 -24.40 16.75 16.30
CA VAL A 169 -25.21 15.80 15.51
C VAL A 169 -24.75 14.36 15.74
N VAL A 170 -23.44 14.12 15.69
CA VAL A 170 -22.86 12.78 15.92
C VAL A 170 -23.22 12.26 17.31
N GLU A 171 -23.10 13.10 18.34
CA GLU A 171 -23.47 12.73 19.71
C GLU A 171 -24.96 12.36 19.85
N LEU A 172 -25.86 13.16 19.29
CA LEU A 172 -27.31 12.92 19.33
C LEU A 172 -27.71 11.65 18.58
N ALA A 173 -27.12 11.41 17.39
CA ALA A 173 -27.35 10.18 16.64
C ALA A 173 -26.88 8.94 17.40
N ASN A 174 -25.68 9.00 18.00
CA ASN A 174 -25.15 7.91 18.82
C ASN A 174 -26.02 7.62 20.06
N ARG A 175 -26.59 8.64 20.71
CA ARG A 175 -27.55 8.47 21.82
C ARG A 175 -28.83 7.74 21.38
N LYS A 176 -29.24 7.91 20.13
CA LYS A 176 -30.37 7.18 19.51
C LYS A 176 -29.97 5.79 18.99
N GLY A 177 -28.71 5.37 19.14
CA GLY A 177 -28.21 4.07 18.68
C GLY A 177 -27.94 4.00 17.18
N ILE A 178 -27.85 5.15 16.49
CA ILE A 178 -27.55 5.23 15.06
C ILE A 178 -26.10 5.68 14.91
N TYR A 179 -25.31 4.94 14.12
CA TYR A 179 -23.93 5.35 13.84
C TYR A 179 -23.91 6.66 13.07
N ALA A 180 -22.94 7.52 13.39
CA ALA A 180 -22.78 8.79 12.72
C ALA A 180 -21.31 9.16 12.43
N THR A 181 -21.12 10.02 11.44
CA THR A 181 -19.81 10.56 11.03
C THR A 181 -19.92 12.07 10.77
N GLY A 182 -19.02 12.86 11.36
CA GLY A 182 -18.82 14.26 10.99
C GLY A 182 -17.89 14.39 9.78
N GLY A 183 -18.19 15.31 8.86
CA GLY A 183 -17.32 15.62 7.72
C GLY A 183 -15.89 15.99 8.15
N HIS A 184 -15.73 16.77 9.22
CA HIS A 184 -14.43 17.20 9.75
C HIS A 184 -13.59 16.04 10.29
N GLU A 185 -14.20 14.94 10.76
CA GLU A 185 -13.49 13.77 11.29
C GLU A 185 -12.75 13.00 10.19
N ILE A 186 -13.25 13.12 8.96
CA ILE A 186 -12.73 12.42 7.77
C ILE A 186 -11.67 13.26 7.07
N SER A 187 -11.91 14.57 6.93
CA SER A 187 -10.94 15.48 6.33
C SER A 187 -11.10 16.89 6.89
N GLN A 188 -9.98 17.50 7.29
CA GLN A 188 -9.89 18.90 7.69
C GLN A 188 -9.55 19.83 6.49
N LEU A 189 -9.70 19.34 5.25
CA LEU A 189 -9.54 20.16 4.05
C LEU A 189 -10.85 20.87 3.67
N TYR A 190 -10.72 22.06 3.09
CA TYR A 190 -11.86 22.76 2.46
C TYR A 190 -12.43 21.97 1.27
N GLY A 191 -13.64 22.33 0.84
CA GLY A 191 -14.35 21.64 -0.24
C GLY A 191 -15.47 20.74 0.29
N LEU A 192 -16.58 21.36 0.68
CA LEU A 192 -17.71 20.71 1.33
C LEU A 192 -18.27 19.55 0.51
N LYS A 193 -18.35 19.69 -0.82
CA LYS A 193 -18.82 18.62 -1.72
C LYS A 193 -17.98 17.35 -1.62
N THR A 194 -16.66 17.46 -1.74
CA THR A 194 -15.74 16.33 -1.68
C THR A 194 -15.69 15.74 -0.26
N ARG A 195 -15.71 16.59 0.77
CA ARG A 195 -15.74 16.18 2.18
C ARG A 195 -17.01 15.41 2.51
N THR A 196 -18.18 15.94 2.16
CA THR A 196 -19.47 15.28 2.36
C THR A 196 -19.49 13.94 1.64
N ARG A 197 -19.08 13.89 0.37
CA ARG A 197 -19.03 12.65 -0.40
C ARG A 197 -18.13 11.60 0.26
N THR A 198 -16.96 12.00 0.74
CA THR A 198 -16.03 11.09 1.44
C THR A 198 -16.63 10.59 2.76
N ALA A 199 -17.29 11.48 3.53
CA ALA A 199 -17.98 11.12 4.76
C ALA A 199 -19.16 10.16 4.53
N VAL A 200 -19.90 10.33 3.43
CA VAL A 200 -20.99 9.42 3.03
C VAL A 200 -20.46 8.02 2.70
N VAL A 201 -19.40 7.92 1.91
CA VAL A 201 -18.76 6.61 1.62
C VAL A 201 -18.18 5.98 2.89
N ASN A 202 -17.63 6.78 3.80
CA ASN A 202 -17.14 6.29 5.08
C ASN A 202 -18.27 5.75 5.96
N ALA A 203 -19.33 6.53 6.15
CA ALA A 203 -20.44 6.18 7.04
C ALA A 203 -21.16 4.91 6.56
N SER A 204 -21.33 4.74 5.25
CA SER A 204 -22.01 3.56 4.68
C SER A 204 -21.31 2.23 4.97
N LEU A 205 -20.01 2.28 5.27
CA LEU A 205 -19.20 1.10 5.62
C LEU A 205 -19.25 0.75 7.11
N ILE A 206 -19.63 1.68 7.99
CA ILE A 206 -19.56 1.49 9.45
C ILE A 206 -20.27 0.20 9.90
N PRO A 207 -21.55 -0.07 9.53
CA PRO A 207 -22.26 -1.21 10.10
C PRO A 207 -21.59 -2.54 9.75
N LYS A 208 -21.24 -2.74 8.48
CA LYS A 208 -20.60 -3.96 7.97
C LYS A 208 -19.20 -4.17 8.56
N MET A 209 -18.41 -3.11 8.66
CA MET A 209 -17.05 -3.20 9.19
C MET A 209 -17.05 -3.45 10.70
N MET A 210 -17.97 -2.82 11.44
CA MET A 210 -18.08 -3.00 12.88
C MET A 210 -18.55 -4.40 13.26
N GLU A 211 -19.46 -5.01 12.48
CA GLU A 211 -19.84 -6.41 12.67
C GLU A 211 -18.61 -7.33 12.65
N THR A 212 -17.80 -7.23 11.58
CA THR A 212 -16.60 -8.06 11.41
C THR A 212 -15.54 -7.77 12.48
N ALA A 213 -15.27 -6.50 12.77
CA ALA A 213 -14.26 -6.10 13.74
C ALA A 213 -14.61 -6.53 15.17
N ASN A 214 -15.86 -6.32 15.61
CA ASN A 214 -16.30 -6.68 16.96
C ASN A 214 -16.29 -8.20 17.17
N MET A 215 -16.71 -8.96 16.16
CA MET A 215 -16.67 -10.43 16.25
C MET A 215 -15.24 -10.94 16.35
N THR A 216 -14.32 -10.36 15.57
CA THR A 216 -12.89 -10.71 15.61
C THR A 216 -12.26 -10.32 16.96
N GLU A 217 -12.60 -9.14 17.50
CA GLU A 217 -12.12 -8.70 18.81
C GLU A 217 -12.57 -9.65 19.93
N LYS A 218 -13.85 -10.03 19.92
CA LYS A 218 -14.41 -10.97 20.89
C LYS A 218 -13.67 -12.31 20.83
N SER A 219 -13.33 -12.76 19.63
CA SER A 219 -12.55 -13.97 19.39
C SER A 219 -11.13 -13.89 19.97
N VAL A 220 -10.41 -12.78 19.75
CA VAL A 220 -9.08 -12.55 20.33
C VAL A 220 -9.14 -12.55 21.86
N LYS A 221 -10.14 -11.87 22.44
CA LYS A 221 -10.38 -11.87 23.90
C LYS A 221 -10.70 -13.26 24.44
N ASN A 222 -11.54 -14.04 23.76
CA ASN A 222 -11.88 -15.41 24.16
C ASN A 222 -10.68 -16.36 24.10
N ALA A 223 -9.70 -16.10 23.23
CA ALA A 223 -8.44 -16.83 23.15
C ALA A 223 -7.45 -16.46 24.27
N ASN A 224 -7.82 -15.56 25.20
CA ASN A 224 -6.97 -15.02 26.27
C ASN A 224 -5.72 -14.25 25.81
N ILE A 225 -5.70 -13.79 24.56
CA ILE A 225 -4.64 -12.91 24.05
C ILE A 225 -4.81 -11.52 24.70
N GLN A 226 -3.74 -11.00 25.29
CA GLN A 226 -3.76 -9.73 26.03
C GLN A 226 -3.56 -8.52 25.12
N SER A 227 -2.91 -8.69 23.96
CA SER A 227 -2.68 -7.62 22.99
C SER A 227 -3.99 -7.17 22.34
N GLN A 228 -4.14 -5.87 22.13
CA GLN A 228 -5.27 -5.30 21.40
C GLN A 228 -5.23 -5.76 19.93
N LEU A 229 -6.40 -6.09 19.37
CA LEU A 229 -6.53 -6.37 17.95
C LEU A 229 -6.40 -5.08 17.13
N MET A 230 -5.45 -5.11 16.19
CA MET A 230 -5.21 -4.03 15.25
C MET A 230 -5.79 -4.39 13.87
N ILE A 231 -6.22 -3.38 13.11
CA ILE A 231 -6.82 -3.53 11.78
C ILE A 231 -5.93 -2.84 10.74
N MET A 232 -5.66 -3.55 9.64
CA MET A 232 -4.84 -3.06 8.55
C MET A 232 -5.51 -1.90 7.80
N ARG A 233 -4.72 -0.87 7.48
CA ARG A 233 -5.13 0.31 6.71
C ARG A 233 -4.69 0.23 5.26
N CYS A 234 -5.31 1.05 4.42
CA CYS A 234 -5.05 1.22 2.99
C CYS A 234 -3.72 1.91 2.66
N ASP A 235 -2.98 2.36 3.67
CA ASP A 235 -1.73 3.12 3.53
C ASP A 235 -0.52 2.40 4.16
N GLY A 236 -0.66 1.11 4.45
CA GLY A 236 0.39 0.22 4.94
C GLY A 236 0.57 0.23 6.47
N GLY A 237 -0.22 1.02 7.20
CA GLY A 237 -0.23 1.03 8.66
C GLY A 237 -1.36 0.19 9.27
N VAL A 238 -1.43 0.16 10.59
CA VAL A 238 -2.58 -0.39 11.33
C VAL A 238 -3.23 0.66 12.23
N MET A 239 -4.50 0.42 12.57
CA MET A 239 -5.27 1.22 13.52
C MET A 239 -6.06 0.34 14.49
N SER A 240 -6.50 0.92 15.61
CA SER A 240 -7.37 0.23 16.56
C SER A 240 -8.80 0.11 16.02
N ILE A 241 -9.59 -0.77 16.64
CA ILE A 241 -11.03 -0.91 16.33
C ILE A 241 -11.81 0.38 16.61
N ASP A 242 -11.41 1.15 17.63
CA ASP A 242 -12.06 2.42 17.93
C ASP A 242 -11.85 3.45 16.82
N GLU A 243 -10.70 3.42 16.14
CA GLU A 243 -10.46 4.26 14.98
C GLU A 243 -11.17 3.73 13.73
N VAL A 244 -11.31 2.41 13.58
CA VAL A 244 -12.15 1.79 12.52
C VAL A 244 -13.60 2.24 12.64
N ARG A 245 -14.12 2.45 13.86
CA ARG A 245 -15.49 2.94 14.07
C ARG A 245 -15.74 4.33 13.48
N LYS A 246 -14.71 5.18 13.50
CA LYS A 246 -14.77 6.55 12.96
C LYS A 246 -14.48 6.57 11.47
N ARG A 247 -13.46 5.80 11.04
CA ARG A 247 -12.86 5.89 9.70
C ARG A 247 -12.73 4.51 9.02
N PRO A 248 -13.81 3.70 8.90
CA PRO A 248 -13.72 2.37 8.30
C PRO A 248 -13.27 2.40 6.83
N ILE A 249 -13.45 3.54 6.16
CA ILE A 249 -12.98 3.76 4.78
C ILE A 249 -11.47 3.54 4.63
N LEU A 250 -10.69 3.73 5.70
CA LEU A 250 -9.25 3.45 5.70
C LEU A 250 -8.93 1.95 5.59
N THR A 251 -9.89 1.04 5.69
CA THR A 251 -9.65 -0.40 5.51
C THR A 251 -9.80 -0.87 4.05
N MET A 252 -10.19 0.03 3.14
CA MET A 252 -10.21 -0.25 1.70
C MET A 252 -8.83 -0.70 1.21
N LEU A 253 -8.75 -1.73 0.36
CA LEU A 253 -7.48 -2.22 -0.20
C LEU A 253 -6.44 -2.64 0.87
N SER A 254 -6.86 -2.93 2.10
CA SER A 254 -5.93 -3.23 3.19
C SER A 254 -5.05 -4.47 2.95
N GLY A 255 -5.56 -5.48 2.25
CA GLY A 255 -4.79 -6.66 1.84
C GLY A 255 -3.60 -6.32 0.94
N LEU A 256 -3.82 -5.45 -0.06
CA LEU A 256 -2.76 -4.96 -0.94
C LEU A 256 -1.74 -4.12 -0.17
N ALA A 257 -2.24 -3.25 0.71
CA ALA A 257 -1.37 -2.46 1.57
C ALA A 257 -0.49 -3.31 2.48
N ALA A 258 -1.02 -4.45 2.91
CA ALA A 258 -0.27 -5.49 3.59
C ALA A 258 0.76 -6.17 2.70
N GLY A 259 0.44 -6.53 1.46
CA GLY A 259 1.40 -7.10 0.52
C GLY A 259 2.62 -6.20 0.33
N VAL A 260 2.39 -4.90 0.09
CA VAL A 260 3.46 -3.93 -0.08
C VAL A 260 4.25 -3.69 1.22
N ALA A 261 3.56 -3.59 2.37
CA ALA A 261 4.22 -3.45 3.66
C ALA A 261 5.13 -4.65 3.96
N GLY A 262 4.66 -5.88 3.66
CA GLY A 262 5.44 -7.10 3.77
C GLY A 262 6.68 -7.07 2.87
N ALA A 263 6.52 -6.65 1.61
CA ALA A 263 7.66 -6.51 0.69
C ALA A 263 8.68 -5.46 1.19
N LEU A 264 8.24 -4.30 1.66
CA LEU A 264 9.13 -3.26 2.19
C LEU A 264 9.94 -3.74 3.39
N MET A 265 9.27 -4.37 4.35
CA MET A 265 9.87 -4.73 5.63
C MET A 265 10.74 -5.98 5.51
N TYR A 266 10.32 -6.95 4.70
CA TYR A 266 11.02 -8.24 4.57
C TYR A 266 12.10 -8.24 3.49
N GLU A 267 11.86 -7.56 2.36
CA GLU A 267 12.79 -7.54 1.22
C GLU A 267 13.70 -6.30 1.20
N LYS A 268 13.52 -5.36 2.13
CA LYS A 268 14.39 -4.18 2.31
C LYS A 268 14.55 -3.34 1.02
N ILE A 269 13.48 -3.23 0.25
CA ILE A 269 13.47 -2.53 -1.04
C ILE A 269 13.45 -1.01 -0.84
N SER A 270 14.37 -0.31 -1.52
CA SER A 270 14.38 1.17 -1.58
C SER A 270 13.49 1.71 -2.69
N ASP A 271 13.76 1.32 -3.93
CA ASP A 271 13.05 1.79 -5.12
C ASP A 271 12.62 0.57 -5.93
N GLY A 272 11.32 0.42 -6.16
CA GLY A 272 10.81 -0.76 -6.83
C GLY A 272 9.35 -0.66 -7.22
N ILE A 273 8.94 -1.58 -8.08
CA ILE A 273 7.54 -1.78 -8.44
C ILE A 273 7.15 -3.15 -7.90
N PHE A 274 6.16 -3.17 -7.01
CA PHE A 274 5.64 -4.38 -6.40
C PHE A 274 4.40 -4.85 -7.15
N PHE A 275 4.38 -6.14 -7.48
CA PHE A 275 3.31 -6.81 -8.20
C PHE A 275 2.70 -7.87 -7.29
N GLU A 276 1.49 -7.65 -6.80
CA GLU A 276 0.72 -8.69 -6.15
C GLU A 276 -0.07 -9.46 -7.20
N VAL A 277 0.47 -10.60 -7.63
CA VAL A 277 -0.10 -11.37 -8.75
C VAL A 277 -0.95 -12.52 -8.20
N GLY A 278 -2.25 -12.41 -8.44
CA GLY A 278 -3.24 -13.45 -8.12
C GLY A 278 -3.46 -14.46 -9.26
N GLY A 279 -4.64 -15.08 -9.29
CA GLY A 279 -5.08 -15.94 -10.40
C GLY A 279 -5.84 -15.19 -11.51
N THR A 280 -6.30 -13.96 -11.24
CA THR A 280 -7.24 -13.23 -12.12
C THR A 280 -6.73 -11.84 -12.50
N SER A 281 -6.14 -11.15 -11.54
CA SER A 281 -5.58 -9.82 -11.70
C SER A 281 -4.18 -9.72 -11.09
N VAL A 282 -3.49 -8.66 -11.47
CA VAL A 282 -2.29 -8.16 -10.82
C VAL A 282 -2.57 -6.77 -10.29
N ASP A 283 -2.19 -6.52 -9.04
CA ASP A 283 -2.18 -5.21 -8.43
C ASP A 283 -0.75 -4.69 -8.37
N ILE A 284 -0.52 -3.54 -9.02
CA ILE A 284 0.81 -2.94 -9.19
C ILE A 284 0.89 -1.73 -8.27
N SER A 285 1.97 -1.62 -7.50
CA SER A 285 2.23 -0.49 -6.60
C SER A 285 3.69 -0.06 -6.69
N VAL A 286 3.98 1.15 -6.20
CA VAL A 286 5.29 1.78 -6.30
C VAL A 286 5.91 2.03 -4.93
N ILE A 287 7.19 1.71 -4.83
CA ILE A 287 8.05 1.94 -3.68
C ILE A 287 9.15 2.93 -4.10
N LYS A 288 9.32 4.00 -3.33
CA LYS A 288 10.35 5.03 -3.53
C LYS A 288 10.99 5.40 -2.19
N ASN A 289 12.32 5.42 -2.14
CA ASN A 289 13.10 5.72 -0.94
C ASN A 289 12.67 4.90 0.30
N GLY A 290 12.29 3.64 0.11
CA GLY A 290 11.81 2.74 1.15
C GLY A 290 10.42 3.08 1.70
N LYS A 291 9.65 3.92 0.98
CA LYS A 291 8.28 4.29 1.32
C LYS A 291 7.34 3.86 0.19
N VAL A 292 6.12 3.44 0.53
CA VAL A 292 5.08 3.22 -0.48
C VAL A 292 4.50 4.57 -0.89
N MET A 293 4.26 4.76 -2.18
CA MET A 293 3.61 5.97 -2.65
C MET A 293 2.09 5.90 -2.47
N ILE A 294 1.53 7.03 -2.06
CA ILE A 294 0.10 7.21 -1.79
C ILE A 294 -0.49 8.28 -2.71
N LYS A 295 -1.76 8.10 -3.08
CA LYS A 295 -2.56 9.07 -3.82
C LYS A 295 -3.98 9.14 -3.27
N ASN A 296 -4.74 10.14 -3.69
CA ASN A 296 -6.16 10.20 -3.35
C ASN A 296 -6.91 9.03 -4.00
N ALA A 297 -7.64 8.28 -3.20
CA ALA A 297 -8.45 7.17 -3.65
C ALA A 297 -9.67 7.66 -4.44
N GLU A 298 -10.11 6.85 -5.39
CA GLU A 298 -11.31 7.07 -6.18
C GLU A 298 -12.34 6.00 -5.87
N VAL A 299 -13.60 6.40 -5.74
CA VAL A 299 -14.75 5.50 -5.56
C VAL A 299 -15.80 5.87 -6.60
N GLY A 300 -16.20 4.90 -7.42
CA GLY A 300 -17.14 5.12 -8.52
C GLY A 300 -16.68 6.15 -9.57
N GLY A 301 -15.37 6.31 -9.76
CA GLY A 301 -14.79 7.32 -10.66
C GLY A 301 -14.75 8.74 -10.08
N HIS A 302 -14.97 8.91 -8.78
CA HIS A 302 -14.89 10.20 -8.11
C HIS A 302 -13.81 10.23 -7.04
N ARG A 303 -13.01 11.31 -7.06
CA ARG A 303 -11.93 11.55 -6.09
C ARG A 303 -12.49 11.77 -4.70
N THR A 304 -11.84 11.15 -3.72
CA THR A 304 -12.10 11.31 -2.29
C THR A 304 -10.94 12.05 -1.61
N TYR A 305 -11.11 12.46 -0.35
CA TYR A 305 -9.99 12.92 0.48
C TYR A 305 -9.23 11.79 1.18
N LEU A 306 -9.59 10.53 0.89
CA LEU A 306 -8.86 9.39 1.42
C LEU A 306 -7.54 9.24 0.69
N GLN A 307 -6.43 9.24 1.41
CA GLN A 307 -5.15 8.82 0.86
C GLN A 307 -5.03 7.30 1.00
N SER A 308 -4.71 6.64 -0.11
CA SER A 308 -4.50 5.20 -0.19
C SER A 308 -3.23 4.94 -0.99
N LEU A 309 -2.68 3.73 -0.89
CA LEU A 309 -1.62 3.30 -1.81
C LEU A 309 -2.01 3.56 -3.27
N ASP A 310 -1.06 4.03 -4.07
CA ASP A 310 -1.23 4.06 -5.53
C ASP A 310 -1.14 2.64 -6.08
N VAL A 311 -2.30 2.02 -6.18
CA VAL A 311 -2.49 0.71 -6.82
C VAL A 311 -3.09 0.90 -8.21
N ARG A 312 -2.54 0.20 -9.19
CA ARG A 312 -3.15 0.04 -10.52
C ARG A 312 -3.37 -1.45 -10.81
N THR A 313 -4.63 -1.81 -11.02
CA THR A 313 -5.05 -3.20 -11.24
C THR A 313 -5.17 -3.51 -12.72
N LEU A 314 -4.64 -4.65 -13.16
CA LEU A 314 -4.80 -5.18 -14.52
C LEU A 314 -5.36 -6.60 -14.48
N GLY A 315 -6.19 -6.95 -15.47
CA GLY A 315 -6.75 -8.31 -15.65
C GLY A 315 -5.76 -9.30 -16.27
N ILE A 316 -4.52 -9.33 -15.76
CA ILE A 316 -3.42 -10.18 -16.25
C ILE A 316 -2.78 -10.86 -15.04
N ALA A 317 -2.85 -12.18 -15.01
CA ALA A 317 -2.45 -12.99 -13.86
C ALA A 317 -2.20 -14.44 -14.27
N GLY A 318 -1.88 -15.30 -13.30
CA GLY A 318 -1.57 -16.71 -13.56
C GLY A 318 -2.64 -17.43 -14.39
N GLY A 319 -3.92 -17.19 -14.12
CA GLY A 319 -5.04 -17.84 -14.81
C GLY A 319 -5.55 -17.15 -16.05
N SER A 320 -4.95 -16.04 -16.48
CA SER A 320 -5.41 -15.31 -17.65
C SER A 320 -5.46 -16.24 -18.88
N MET A 321 -6.64 -16.32 -19.47
CA MET A 321 -6.93 -17.17 -20.61
C MET A 321 -6.35 -16.57 -21.90
N ILE A 322 -6.01 -17.43 -22.84
CA ILE A 322 -5.41 -17.02 -24.12
C ILE A 322 -6.51 -16.83 -25.17
N LYS A 323 -6.51 -15.67 -25.83
CA LYS A 323 -7.37 -15.39 -26.96
C LYS A 323 -6.65 -15.69 -28.27
N VAL A 324 -7.33 -16.40 -29.16
CA VAL A 324 -6.82 -16.74 -30.48
C VAL A 324 -7.87 -16.37 -31.51
N ALA A 325 -7.48 -15.61 -32.52
CA ALA A 325 -8.34 -15.26 -33.64
C ALA A 325 -7.53 -15.13 -34.92
N GLY A 326 -8.06 -15.64 -36.03
CA GLY A 326 -7.38 -15.61 -37.33
C GLY A 326 -6.04 -16.36 -37.36
N GLY A 327 -5.95 -17.49 -36.65
CA GLY A 327 -4.75 -18.34 -36.64
C GLY A 327 -3.57 -17.78 -35.85
N ARG A 328 -3.78 -16.78 -34.99
CA ARG A 328 -2.75 -16.18 -34.15
C ARG A 328 -3.26 -15.91 -32.74
N ILE A 329 -2.36 -15.88 -31.77
CA ILE A 329 -2.64 -15.37 -30.44
C ILE A 329 -2.87 -13.86 -30.57
N THR A 330 -4.06 -13.40 -30.17
CA THR A 330 -4.45 -11.99 -30.29
C THR A 330 -4.45 -11.27 -28.95
N ASP A 331 -4.66 -12.01 -27.86
CA ASP A 331 -4.66 -11.39 -26.54
C ASP A 331 -4.44 -12.38 -25.38
N VAL A 332 -4.14 -11.82 -24.20
CA VAL A 332 -4.08 -12.53 -22.92
C VAL A 332 -4.99 -11.82 -21.92
N GLY A 333 -5.91 -12.57 -21.30
CA GLY A 333 -6.98 -12.02 -20.47
C GLY A 333 -8.06 -11.30 -21.30
N PRO A 334 -8.91 -10.46 -20.67
CA PRO A 334 -9.01 -10.21 -19.24
C PRO A 334 -9.72 -11.34 -18.48
N ARG A 335 -10.27 -12.35 -19.18
CA ARG A 335 -10.90 -13.50 -18.52
C ARG A 335 -9.83 -14.44 -17.96
N SER A 336 -10.15 -15.05 -16.82
CA SER A 336 -9.33 -16.05 -16.15
C SER A 336 -10.03 -17.41 -16.16
N ALA A 337 -9.25 -18.49 -16.11
CA ALA A 337 -9.74 -19.86 -16.18
C ALA A 337 -10.84 -20.16 -15.14
N HIS A 338 -10.74 -19.61 -13.93
CA HIS A 338 -11.76 -19.80 -12.89
C HIS A 338 -13.12 -19.20 -13.29
N ILE A 339 -13.13 -18.11 -14.07
CA ILE A 339 -14.37 -17.46 -14.56
C ILE A 339 -15.06 -18.39 -15.56
N ALA A 340 -14.29 -19.13 -16.35
CA ALA A 340 -14.78 -20.11 -17.31
C ALA A 340 -15.10 -21.48 -16.68
N GLY A 341 -14.91 -21.65 -15.37
CA GLY A 341 -15.04 -22.94 -14.70
C GLY A 341 -14.05 -23.99 -15.21
N LYS A 342 -12.83 -23.57 -15.58
CA LYS A 342 -11.77 -24.44 -16.09
C LYS A 342 -10.60 -24.51 -15.14
N GLU A 343 -10.03 -25.71 -15.05
CA GLU A 343 -8.74 -25.93 -14.39
C GLU A 343 -7.60 -25.50 -15.32
N TYR A 344 -6.42 -25.32 -14.75
CA TYR A 344 -5.22 -24.90 -15.47
C TYR A 344 -4.53 -26.16 -16.00
N GLU A 345 -4.15 -26.13 -17.27
CA GLU A 345 -3.40 -27.21 -17.91
C GLU A 345 -2.07 -27.51 -17.20
N ALA A 346 -1.41 -26.48 -16.68
CA ALA A 346 -0.10 -26.60 -16.04
C ALA A 346 -0.16 -27.30 -14.68
N PHE A 347 -1.31 -27.38 -14.03
CA PHE A 347 -1.47 -28.04 -12.73
C PHE A 347 -2.17 -29.40 -12.84
N ALA A 348 -2.49 -29.83 -14.06
CA ALA A 348 -3.05 -31.14 -14.32
C ALA A 348 -1.96 -32.25 -14.28
N PRO A 349 -2.31 -33.48 -13.88
CA PRO A 349 -1.48 -34.65 -14.13
C PRO A 349 -1.26 -34.87 -15.63
N ALA A 350 -0.02 -35.16 -16.05
CA ALA A 350 0.35 -35.24 -17.47
C ALA A 350 -0.34 -36.39 -18.21
N GLU A 351 -0.80 -37.42 -17.50
CA GLU A 351 -1.60 -38.54 -17.99
C GLU A 351 -3.05 -38.13 -18.30
N HIS A 352 -3.55 -37.06 -17.71
CA HIS A 352 -4.89 -36.54 -18.00
C HIS A 352 -4.94 -35.72 -19.29
N ILE A 353 -3.80 -35.29 -19.82
CA ILE A 353 -3.70 -34.57 -21.09
C ILE A 353 -3.54 -35.59 -22.23
N SER A 354 -4.66 -36.17 -22.66
CA SER A 354 -4.71 -37.23 -23.68
C SER A 354 -5.33 -36.75 -25.00
N ASP A 355 -4.61 -36.89 -26.12
CA ASP A 355 -5.03 -36.42 -27.46
C ASP A 355 -5.64 -34.99 -27.43
N PRO A 356 -4.87 -33.98 -26.98
CA PRO A 356 -5.39 -32.64 -26.76
C PRO A 356 -5.80 -31.98 -28.08
N LYS A 357 -6.93 -31.29 -28.07
CA LYS A 357 -7.43 -30.46 -29.18
C LYS A 357 -7.80 -29.09 -28.67
N VAL A 358 -7.63 -28.08 -29.52
CA VAL A 358 -8.05 -26.73 -29.18
C VAL A 358 -9.54 -26.58 -29.44
N LYS A 359 -10.23 -25.98 -28.48
CA LYS A 359 -11.63 -25.58 -28.56
C LYS A 359 -11.75 -24.13 -28.13
N PHE A 360 -12.64 -23.39 -28.77
CA PHE A 360 -12.90 -21.99 -28.43
C PHE A 360 -14.22 -21.86 -27.69
N ILE A 361 -14.21 -21.03 -26.64
CA ILE A 361 -15.38 -20.80 -25.79
C ILE A 361 -15.60 -19.31 -25.54
N SER A 362 -16.81 -18.97 -25.11
CA SER A 362 -17.16 -17.70 -24.48
C SER A 362 -17.25 -17.92 -22.97
N PRO A 363 -16.30 -17.45 -22.14
CA PRO A 363 -16.31 -17.66 -20.69
C PRO A 363 -17.56 -17.14 -20.00
N ARG A 364 -18.12 -16.02 -20.47
CA ARG A 364 -19.41 -15.46 -20.05
C ARG A 364 -20.28 -15.11 -21.25
N GLU A 365 -21.58 -14.92 -20.98
CA GLU A 365 -22.50 -14.34 -21.94
C GLU A 365 -21.99 -12.97 -22.42
N GLY A 366 -21.94 -12.78 -23.74
CA GLY A 366 -21.39 -11.57 -24.38
C GLY A 366 -19.88 -11.59 -24.64
N ASP A 367 -19.12 -12.56 -24.10
CA ASP A 367 -17.71 -12.71 -24.46
C ASP A 367 -17.57 -13.30 -25.88
N PRO A 368 -16.54 -12.90 -26.65
CA PRO A 368 -16.27 -13.51 -27.95
C PRO A 368 -15.83 -14.97 -27.79
N ALA A 369 -16.23 -15.83 -28.72
CA ALA A 369 -15.85 -17.24 -28.77
C ALA A 369 -14.42 -17.41 -29.30
N GLU A 370 -13.47 -16.75 -28.66
CA GLU A 370 -12.05 -16.67 -29.04
C GLU A 370 -11.12 -17.19 -27.94
N TYR A 371 -11.65 -17.54 -26.76
CA TYR A 371 -10.84 -18.04 -25.65
C TYR A 371 -10.53 -19.51 -25.85
N ALA A 372 -9.24 -19.82 -25.96
CA ALA A 372 -8.76 -21.16 -26.23
C ALA A 372 -8.74 -22.02 -24.95
N ILE A 373 -9.28 -23.23 -25.07
CA ILE A 373 -9.17 -24.30 -24.08
C ILE A 373 -8.65 -25.58 -24.74
N CYS A 374 -8.04 -26.44 -23.94
CA CYS A 374 -7.60 -27.79 -24.30
C CYS A 374 -8.69 -28.80 -23.95
N GLU A 375 -9.31 -29.41 -24.96
CA GLU A 375 -10.23 -30.54 -24.82
C GLU A 375 -9.45 -31.85 -25.00
N CYS A 376 -9.52 -32.73 -24.01
CA CYS A 376 -8.86 -34.04 -24.05
C CYS A 376 -9.85 -35.13 -24.44
N SER A 377 -9.37 -36.20 -25.09
CA SER A 377 -10.19 -37.34 -25.51
C SER A 377 -10.88 -38.10 -24.36
N ASN A 378 -10.40 -37.93 -23.13
CA ASN A 378 -11.02 -38.46 -21.91
C ASN A 378 -12.19 -37.60 -21.38
N GLY A 379 -12.58 -36.54 -22.11
CA GLY A 379 -13.67 -35.64 -21.76
C GLY A 379 -13.30 -34.52 -20.77
N LYS A 380 -12.04 -34.46 -20.30
CA LYS A 380 -11.56 -33.36 -19.46
C LYS A 380 -11.19 -32.15 -20.30
N GLU A 381 -11.45 -30.96 -19.76
CA GLU A 381 -11.17 -29.68 -20.39
C GLU A 381 -10.34 -28.80 -19.47
N TYR A 382 -9.28 -28.19 -20.01
CA TYR A 382 -8.38 -27.29 -19.29
C TYR A 382 -8.22 -25.97 -20.04
N SER A 383 -7.98 -24.87 -19.34
CA SER A 383 -7.62 -23.61 -19.99
C SER A 383 -6.14 -23.61 -20.39
N TYR A 384 -5.81 -23.00 -21.54
CA TYR A 384 -4.47 -22.48 -21.74
C TYR A 384 -4.32 -21.23 -20.88
N THR A 385 -3.21 -21.11 -20.14
CA THR A 385 -3.03 -20.04 -19.15
C THR A 385 -1.66 -19.37 -19.25
N LEU A 386 -1.56 -18.14 -18.74
CA LEU A 386 -0.29 -17.45 -18.60
C LEU A 386 0.69 -18.24 -17.70
N ALA A 387 0.19 -18.89 -16.64
CA ALA A 387 0.98 -19.79 -15.80
C ALA A 387 1.55 -20.98 -16.60
N GLY A 388 0.78 -21.54 -17.56
CA GLY A 388 1.27 -22.57 -18.47
C GLY A 388 2.40 -22.08 -19.36
N ALA A 389 2.26 -20.89 -19.95
CA ALA A 389 3.32 -20.27 -20.75
C ALA A 389 4.63 -20.09 -19.94
N ALA A 390 4.52 -19.57 -18.71
CA ALA A 390 5.67 -19.35 -17.84
C ALA A 390 6.36 -20.66 -17.41
N ASN A 391 5.59 -21.72 -17.14
CA ASN A 391 6.13 -23.04 -16.82
C ASN A 391 6.83 -23.70 -18.04
N ILE A 392 6.28 -23.53 -19.25
CA ILE A 392 6.91 -24.02 -20.49
C ILE A 392 8.28 -23.38 -20.70
N LEU A 393 8.38 -22.08 -20.45
CA LEU A 393 9.60 -21.28 -20.62
C LEU A 393 10.57 -21.36 -19.44
N ASN A 394 10.23 -22.10 -18.38
CA ASN A 394 11.02 -22.23 -17.14
C ASN A 394 11.24 -20.93 -16.36
N TYR A 395 10.31 -19.97 -16.41
CA TYR A 395 10.42 -18.77 -15.57
C TYR A 395 10.11 -19.03 -14.09
N ILE A 396 9.36 -20.11 -13.78
CA ILE A 396 8.96 -20.44 -12.42
C ILE A 396 10.08 -21.22 -11.68
N PRO A 397 10.62 -20.70 -10.57
CA PRO A 397 11.62 -21.39 -9.76
C PRO A 397 11.12 -22.73 -9.22
N ASP A 398 12.04 -23.66 -8.95
CA ASP A 398 11.69 -24.92 -8.29
C ASP A 398 11.26 -24.67 -6.84
N GLY A 399 10.17 -25.30 -6.41
CA GLY A 399 9.60 -25.12 -5.07
C GLY A 399 8.67 -23.91 -4.93
N ASP A 400 8.54 -23.07 -5.97
CA ASP A 400 7.58 -21.97 -5.99
C ASP A 400 6.12 -22.48 -6.07
N TYR A 401 5.19 -21.72 -5.49
CA TYR A 401 3.76 -22.06 -5.47
C TYR A 401 3.16 -22.20 -6.88
N ALA A 402 3.63 -21.41 -7.85
CA ALA A 402 3.17 -21.45 -9.23
C ALA A 402 3.84 -22.54 -10.09
N LYS A 403 4.72 -23.36 -9.50
CA LYS A 403 5.45 -24.41 -10.23
C LYS A 403 4.48 -25.54 -10.59
N GLY A 404 4.21 -25.66 -11.89
CA GLY A 404 3.32 -26.66 -12.45
C GLY A 404 4.05 -27.86 -13.04
N ASN A 405 3.27 -28.81 -13.55
CA ASN A 405 3.72 -29.91 -14.38
C ASN A 405 4.01 -29.40 -15.81
N LYS A 406 5.30 -29.18 -16.08
CA LYS A 406 5.76 -28.75 -17.41
C LYS A 406 5.39 -29.74 -18.53
N GLU A 407 5.41 -31.04 -18.26
CA GLU A 407 5.06 -32.06 -19.26
C GLU A 407 3.58 -31.95 -19.67
N ALA A 408 2.69 -31.76 -18.69
CA ALA A 408 1.27 -31.54 -18.93
C ALA A 408 1.04 -30.26 -19.77
N ALA A 409 1.69 -29.16 -19.40
CA ALA A 409 1.61 -27.91 -20.13
C ALA A 409 2.11 -28.06 -21.59
N VAL A 410 3.28 -28.66 -21.81
CA VAL A 410 3.84 -28.88 -23.16
C VAL A 410 2.92 -29.77 -24.00
N LYS A 411 2.36 -30.84 -23.43
CA LYS A 411 1.40 -31.72 -24.13
C LYS A 411 0.17 -30.95 -24.59
N ALA A 412 -0.44 -30.18 -23.70
CA ALA A 412 -1.62 -29.37 -24.03
C ALA A 412 -1.26 -28.33 -25.11
N TRP A 413 -0.21 -27.56 -24.89
CA TRP A 413 0.20 -26.47 -25.77
C TRP A 413 0.66 -26.91 -27.14
N LYS A 414 1.03 -28.17 -27.34
CA LYS A 414 1.30 -28.73 -28.67
C LYS A 414 0.11 -28.54 -29.61
N ALA A 415 -1.11 -28.81 -29.14
CA ALA A 415 -2.31 -28.63 -29.95
C ALA A 415 -2.54 -27.17 -30.35
N LEU A 416 -2.28 -26.24 -29.43
CA LEU A 416 -2.36 -24.80 -29.70
C LEU A 416 -1.28 -24.34 -30.67
N ALA A 417 -0.04 -24.78 -30.48
CA ALA A 417 1.10 -24.42 -31.31
C ALA A 417 0.94 -24.94 -32.74
N ASP A 418 0.47 -26.19 -32.90
CA ASP A 418 0.16 -26.78 -34.21
C ASP A 418 -0.95 -25.99 -34.94
N GLN A 419 -1.96 -25.50 -34.21
CA GLN A 419 -3.05 -24.71 -34.80
C GLN A 419 -2.61 -23.33 -35.33
N ILE A 420 -1.61 -22.71 -34.69
CA ILE A 420 -1.09 -21.39 -35.08
C ILE A 420 0.25 -21.50 -35.85
N GLU A 421 0.65 -22.72 -36.23
CA GLU A 421 1.83 -23.03 -37.04
C GLU A 421 3.18 -22.56 -36.45
N VAL A 422 3.36 -22.68 -35.13
CA VAL A 422 4.61 -22.34 -34.44
C VAL A 422 5.07 -23.45 -33.50
N ARG A 423 6.26 -23.30 -32.90
CA ARG A 423 6.72 -24.22 -31.83
C ARG A 423 6.05 -23.89 -30.50
N VAL A 424 5.93 -24.88 -29.62
CA VAL A 424 5.31 -24.72 -28.28
C VAL A 424 5.95 -23.56 -27.49
N GLU A 425 7.28 -23.47 -27.48
CA GLU A 425 8.00 -22.40 -26.78
C GLU A 425 7.79 -21.03 -27.43
N GLU A 426 7.54 -20.99 -28.74
CA GLU A 426 7.27 -19.75 -29.46
C GLU A 426 5.85 -19.25 -29.17
N ALA A 427 4.85 -20.13 -29.15
CA ALA A 427 3.50 -19.81 -28.70
C ALA A 427 3.51 -19.28 -27.26
N ALA A 428 4.23 -19.95 -26.35
CA ALA A 428 4.37 -19.52 -24.96
C ALA A 428 5.04 -18.15 -24.86
N ARG A 429 6.07 -17.88 -25.68
CA ARG A 429 6.75 -16.58 -25.70
C ARG A 429 5.84 -15.46 -26.20
N GLN A 430 5.04 -15.70 -27.26
CA GLN A 430 4.05 -14.72 -27.74
C GLN A 430 3.03 -14.36 -26.66
N VAL A 431 2.54 -15.35 -25.90
CA VAL A 431 1.64 -15.11 -24.76
C VAL A 431 2.32 -14.26 -23.69
N MET A 432 3.57 -14.60 -23.31
CA MET A 432 4.32 -13.80 -22.33
C MET A 432 4.53 -12.37 -22.83
N ASP A 433 4.91 -12.18 -24.10
CA ASP A 433 5.18 -10.85 -24.65
C ASP A 433 3.94 -9.95 -24.63
N ILE A 434 2.77 -10.48 -24.99
CA ILE A 434 1.50 -9.74 -24.91
C ILE A 434 1.19 -9.33 -23.47
N ALA A 435 1.38 -10.24 -22.51
CA ALA A 435 1.16 -9.95 -21.09
C ALA A 435 2.12 -8.88 -20.57
N ILE A 436 3.41 -9.00 -20.91
CA ILE A 436 4.43 -8.03 -20.50
C ILE A 436 4.16 -6.66 -21.12
N ASP A 437 3.83 -6.57 -22.42
CA ASP A 437 3.54 -5.28 -23.09
C ASP A 437 2.43 -4.50 -22.39
N LYS A 438 1.34 -5.20 -22.04
CA LYS A 438 0.22 -4.58 -21.32
C LYS A 438 0.63 -4.11 -19.93
N THR A 439 1.34 -4.94 -19.17
CA THR A 439 1.74 -4.62 -17.80
C THR A 439 2.80 -3.52 -17.78
N MET A 440 3.76 -3.54 -18.71
CA MET A 440 4.85 -2.56 -18.79
C MET A 440 4.37 -1.16 -19.12
N LYS A 441 3.23 -1.00 -19.80
CA LYS A 441 2.61 0.31 -19.97
C LYS A 441 2.34 0.97 -18.61
N THR A 442 1.69 0.24 -17.70
CA THR A 442 1.37 0.73 -16.35
C THR A 442 2.62 0.93 -15.50
N VAL A 443 3.61 0.03 -15.61
CA VAL A 443 4.91 0.17 -14.92
C VAL A 443 5.64 1.43 -15.36
N ASN A 444 5.69 1.71 -16.66
CA ASN A 444 6.36 2.89 -17.19
C ASN A 444 5.66 4.18 -16.74
N GLU A 445 4.33 4.22 -16.77
CA GLU A 445 3.56 5.36 -16.24
C GLU A 445 3.89 5.62 -14.75
N MET A 446 3.96 4.57 -13.92
CA MET A 446 4.32 4.73 -12.50
C MET A 446 5.77 5.21 -12.30
N ILE A 447 6.72 4.69 -13.07
CA ILE A 447 8.11 5.13 -13.02
C ILE A 447 8.21 6.63 -13.32
N ASP A 448 7.47 7.08 -14.33
CA ASP A 448 7.44 8.48 -14.75
C ASP A 448 6.73 9.37 -13.71
N ASP A 449 5.55 8.96 -13.23
CA ASP A 449 4.74 9.72 -12.25
C ASP A 449 5.50 9.97 -10.94
N TYR A 450 6.40 9.06 -10.54
CA TYR A 450 7.18 9.17 -9.31
C TYR A 450 8.66 9.48 -9.54
N GLU A 451 9.07 9.84 -10.76
CA GLU A 451 10.45 10.19 -11.11
C GLU A 451 11.48 9.13 -10.64
N LEU A 452 11.16 7.85 -10.80
CA LEU A 452 12.07 6.76 -10.43
C LEU A 452 13.22 6.65 -11.43
N ASP A 453 14.44 6.48 -10.93
CA ASP A 453 15.59 6.16 -11.78
C ASP A 453 15.50 4.71 -12.25
N ARG A 454 15.15 4.50 -13.52
CA ARG A 454 14.98 3.17 -14.14
C ARG A 454 16.15 2.23 -13.90
N SER A 455 17.38 2.75 -13.86
CA SER A 455 18.58 1.92 -13.65
C SER A 455 18.63 1.27 -12.26
N PHE A 456 17.84 1.78 -11.31
CA PHE A 456 17.84 1.37 -9.92
C PHE A 456 16.55 0.70 -9.46
N VAL A 457 15.54 0.62 -10.33
CA VAL A 457 14.25 -0.01 -10.04
C VAL A 457 14.40 -1.53 -9.98
N THR A 458 13.81 -2.11 -8.94
CA THR A 458 13.63 -3.57 -8.81
C THR A 458 12.15 -3.92 -9.00
N LEU A 459 11.87 -4.90 -9.86
CA LEU A 459 10.54 -5.50 -9.99
C LEU A 459 10.39 -6.62 -8.95
N VAL A 460 9.33 -6.55 -8.15
CA VAL A 460 9.15 -7.41 -6.97
C VAL A 460 7.84 -8.17 -7.09
N GLY A 461 7.91 -9.49 -7.25
CA GLY A 461 6.75 -10.36 -7.36
C GLY A 461 6.27 -10.86 -5.99
N GLY A 462 5.03 -10.55 -5.65
CA GLY A 462 4.28 -11.10 -4.51
C GLY A 462 3.05 -11.89 -4.97
N GLY A 463 2.35 -12.48 -4.00
CA GLY A 463 1.18 -13.32 -4.26
C GLY A 463 1.54 -14.70 -4.83
N GLY A 464 0.52 -15.54 -5.01
CA GLY A 464 0.70 -16.92 -5.48
C GLY A 464 1.21 -17.06 -6.91
N SER A 465 1.08 -16.02 -7.75
CA SER A 465 1.54 -16.04 -9.14
C SER A 465 2.66 -15.01 -9.41
N GLY A 466 3.33 -14.48 -8.38
CA GLY A 466 4.38 -13.47 -8.56
C GLY A 466 5.47 -13.89 -9.56
N ALA A 467 5.88 -15.15 -9.50
CA ALA A 467 6.88 -15.74 -10.39
C ALA A 467 6.39 -15.97 -11.84
N VAL A 468 5.08 -15.91 -12.10
CA VAL A 468 4.53 -16.14 -13.45
C VAL A 468 4.91 -15.03 -14.42
N LEU A 469 4.91 -13.78 -13.95
CA LEU A 469 5.05 -12.62 -14.82
C LEU A 469 6.37 -11.87 -14.57
N VAL A 470 6.71 -11.61 -13.30
CA VAL A 470 7.79 -10.68 -12.93
C VAL A 470 9.17 -11.08 -13.44
N PRO A 471 9.63 -12.35 -13.36
CA PRO A 471 10.93 -12.75 -13.89
C PRO A 471 11.06 -12.55 -15.40
N ALA A 472 10.01 -12.87 -16.15
CA ALA A 472 9.98 -12.70 -17.60
C ALA A 472 10.00 -11.22 -18.01
N MET A 473 9.24 -10.37 -17.28
CA MET A 473 9.29 -8.92 -17.47
C MET A 473 10.69 -8.37 -17.23
N ALA A 474 11.32 -8.78 -16.11
CA ALA A 474 12.62 -8.28 -15.71
C ALA A 474 13.73 -8.69 -16.69
N GLU A 475 13.72 -9.94 -17.19
CA GLU A 475 14.64 -10.39 -18.23
C GLU A 475 14.48 -9.55 -19.51
N ARG A 476 13.24 -9.40 -19.99
CA ARG A 476 12.96 -8.72 -21.26
C ARG A 476 13.30 -7.24 -21.23
N GLU A 477 12.98 -6.56 -20.13
CA GLU A 477 13.13 -5.12 -19.97
C GLU A 477 14.44 -4.72 -19.24
N SER A 478 15.29 -5.70 -18.92
CA SER A 478 16.57 -5.51 -18.21
C SER A 478 16.43 -4.82 -16.84
N PHE A 479 15.39 -5.16 -16.08
CA PHE A 479 15.24 -4.73 -14.70
C PHE A 479 15.84 -5.74 -13.72
N LYS A 480 16.15 -5.28 -12.50
CA LYS A 480 16.40 -6.19 -11.37
C LYS A 480 15.10 -6.90 -11.01
N CYS A 481 15.18 -8.19 -10.66
CA CYS A 481 14.04 -9.01 -10.29
C CYS A 481 14.21 -9.56 -8.89
N GLN A 482 13.11 -9.60 -8.14
CA GLN A 482 13.03 -10.29 -6.85
C GLN A 482 11.65 -10.90 -6.70
N ILE A 483 11.57 -12.14 -6.22
CA ILE A 483 10.31 -12.71 -5.74
C ILE A 483 10.33 -12.59 -4.23
N ALA A 484 9.28 -12.00 -3.66
CA ALA A 484 9.19 -11.82 -2.22
C ALA A 484 9.30 -13.17 -1.50
N ASN A 485 10.09 -13.23 -0.44
CA ASN A 485 10.17 -14.42 0.39
C ASN A 485 8.79 -14.72 0.96
N ASN A 486 8.39 -15.99 0.89
CA ASN A 486 7.04 -16.40 1.24
C ASN A 486 5.96 -15.62 0.45
N ALA A 487 6.20 -15.30 -0.83
CA ALA A 487 5.28 -14.53 -1.69
C ALA A 487 3.78 -14.87 -1.54
N PRO A 488 3.35 -16.15 -1.41
CA PRO A 488 1.93 -16.47 -1.20
C PRO A 488 1.31 -15.98 0.13
N TYR A 489 2.14 -15.57 1.09
CA TYR A 489 1.77 -15.08 2.43
C TYR A 489 2.34 -13.69 2.71
N VAL A 490 2.86 -12.97 1.70
CA VAL A 490 3.52 -11.67 1.87
C VAL A 490 2.60 -10.65 2.53
N SER A 491 1.31 -10.68 2.19
CA SER A 491 0.30 -9.79 2.75
C SER A 491 0.06 -10.10 4.22
N THR A 492 -0.11 -11.38 4.58
CA THR A 492 -0.24 -11.81 5.97
C THR A 492 1.00 -11.46 6.83
N ILE A 493 2.20 -11.57 6.24
CA ILE A 493 3.45 -11.15 6.89
C ILE A 493 3.46 -9.63 7.09
N GLY A 494 3.05 -8.85 6.07
CA GLY A 494 2.92 -7.41 6.17
C GLY A 494 1.94 -6.97 7.25
N VAL A 495 0.81 -7.68 7.41
CA VAL A 495 -0.14 -7.44 8.53
C VAL A 495 0.57 -7.62 9.88
N ALA A 496 1.36 -8.68 10.06
CA ALA A 496 2.07 -8.97 11.31
C ALA A 496 3.20 -7.97 11.63
N LEU A 497 3.80 -7.36 10.60
CA LEU A 497 4.92 -6.43 10.73
C LEU A 497 4.49 -4.95 10.73
N ALA A 498 3.24 -4.67 10.35
CA ALA A 498 2.73 -3.32 10.24
C ALA A 498 2.85 -2.51 11.54
N MET A 499 3.03 -1.20 11.37
CA MET A 499 3.16 -0.23 12.45
C MET A 499 1.90 0.61 12.55
N VAL A 500 1.63 1.13 13.75
CA VAL A 500 0.58 2.14 13.93
C VAL A 500 0.93 3.34 13.07
N LYS A 501 -0.05 3.86 12.34
CA LYS A 501 0.12 5.04 11.49
C LYS A 501 -1.00 6.01 11.75
N GLU A 502 -0.71 7.29 11.75
CA GLU A 502 -1.70 8.38 11.77
C GLU A 502 -1.32 9.46 10.77
N GLN A 503 -2.32 10.22 10.33
CA GLN A 503 -2.15 11.33 9.41
C GLN A 503 -3.09 12.47 9.79
N LEU A 504 -2.56 13.69 9.73
CA LEU A 504 -3.29 14.94 9.87
C LEU A 504 -2.96 15.85 8.70
N GLU A 505 -3.96 16.58 8.22
CA GLU A 505 -3.81 17.55 7.14
C GLU A 505 -4.60 18.80 7.47
N ARG A 506 -4.08 19.97 7.11
CA ARG A 506 -4.77 21.24 7.27
C ARG A 506 -4.52 22.12 6.06
N THR A 507 -5.51 22.91 5.69
CA THR A 507 -5.29 23.99 4.73
C THR A 507 -4.64 25.17 5.45
N VAL A 508 -3.38 25.44 5.14
CA VAL A 508 -2.59 26.54 5.71
C VAL A 508 -1.84 27.24 4.58
N VAL A 509 -2.14 28.53 4.38
CA VAL A 509 -1.42 29.37 3.43
C VAL A 509 -0.12 29.83 4.09
N ASN A 510 1.02 29.44 3.53
CA ASN A 510 2.36 29.71 4.08
C ASN A 510 2.49 29.32 5.57
N PRO A 511 2.62 28.01 5.88
CA PRO A 511 2.72 27.51 7.25
C PRO A 511 3.81 28.21 8.07
N THR A 512 3.47 28.61 9.30
CA THR A 512 4.42 29.14 10.27
C THR A 512 5.03 28.02 11.12
N ASP A 513 6.12 28.31 11.83
CA ASP A 513 6.75 27.38 12.78
C ASP A 513 5.76 26.93 13.87
N GLU A 514 4.86 27.82 14.31
CA GLU A 514 3.81 27.49 15.29
C GLU A 514 2.78 26.50 14.71
N ASP A 515 2.43 26.64 13.42
CA ASP A 515 1.52 25.70 12.76
C ASP A 515 2.13 24.30 12.66
N ILE A 516 3.42 24.22 12.33
CA ILE A 516 4.19 22.98 12.25
C ILE A 516 4.30 22.34 13.65
N LYS A 517 4.63 23.11 14.68
CA LYS A 517 4.71 22.63 16.07
C LYS A 517 3.35 22.10 16.57
N ARG A 518 2.26 22.82 16.26
CA ARG A 518 0.91 22.44 16.66
C ARG A 518 0.46 21.13 16.01
N ILE A 519 0.58 21.00 14.68
CA ILE A 519 0.17 19.77 13.98
C ILE A 519 1.03 18.57 14.40
N ARG A 520 2.31 18.80 14.69
CA ARG A 520 3.22 17.77 15.22
C ARG A 520 2.81 17.30 16.61
N ALA A 521 2.50 18.19 17.54
CA ALA A 521 2.05 17.80 18.88
C ALA A 521 0.76 16.97 18.82
N GLU A 522 -0.20 17.42 18.01
CA GLU A 522 -1.50 16.76 17.84
C GLU A 522 -1.39 15.36 17.23
N ILE A 523 -0.52 15.16 16.24
CA ILE A 523 -0.35 13.83 15.63
C ILE A 523 0.34 12.84 16.57
N VAL A 524 1.27 13.31 17.40
CA VAL A 524 1.93 12.47 18.44
C VAL A 524 0.92 12.03 19.48
N GLU A 525 0.05 12.94 19.96
CA GLU A 525 -1.03 12.58 20.87
C GLU A 525 -1.97 11.54 20.23
N ARG A 526 -2.35 11.75 18.97
CA ARG A 526 -3.27 10.86 18.25
C ARG A 526 -2.68 9.46 18.08
N ILE A 527 -1.42 9.34 17.65
CA ILE A 527 -0.82 8.03 17.39
C ILE A 527 -0.57 7.23 18.68
N VAL A 528 -0.22 7.90 19.78
CA VAL A 528 -0.10 7.26 21.10
C VAL A 528 -1.47 6.76 21.57
N LYS A 529 -2.53 7.55 21.40
CA LYS A 529 -3.91 7.13 21.67
C LYS A 529 -4.35 5.96 20.79
N SER A 530 -3.84 5.88 19.55
CA SER A 530 -4.06 4.75 18.64
C SER A 530 -3.23 3.50 18.99
N GLY A 531 -2.41 3.55 20.05
CA GLY A 531 -1.72 2.40 20.63
C GLY A 531 -0.21 2.37 20.41
N ALA A 532 0.40 3.38 19.80
CA ALA A 532 1.85 3.45 19.65
C ALA A 532 2.55 3.80 20.98
N SER A 533 3.74 3.24 21.18
CA SER A 533 4.64 3.67 22.24
C SER A 533 5.27 5.01 21.86
N GLU A 534 5.17 6.03 22.72
CA GLU A 534 5.66 7.38 22.44
C GLU A 534 7.13 7.42 22.00
N ASP A 535 7.98 6.60 22.63
CA ASP A 535 9.41 6.50 22.33
C ASP A 535 9.73 5.96 20.93
N THR A 536 8.75 5.35 20.25
CA THR A 536 8.92 4.76 18.91
C THR A 536 8.28 5.61 17.81
N VAL A 537 7.69 6.76 18.16
CA VAL A 537 6.96 7.61 17.21
C VAL A 537 7.93 8.42 16.36
N GLU A 538 7.84 8.20 15.05
CA GLU A 538 8.46 9.04 14.02
C GLU A 538 7.39 9.91 13.36
N VAL A 539 7.71 11.19 13.14
CA VAL A 539 6.81 12.15 12.47
C VAL A 539 7.52 12.72 11.26
N THR A 540 6.83 12.74 10.13
CA THR A 540 7.23 13.44 8.90
C THR A 540 6.26 14.59 8.65
N ILE A 541 6.78 15.78 8.34
CA ILE A 541 5.97 16.95 7.94
C ILE A 541 6.13 17.16 6.43
N GLU A 542 5.01 17.30 5.74
CA GLU A 542 4.94 17.59 4.30
C GLU A 542 4.21 18.92 4.09
N ILE A 543 4.76 19.78 3.23
CA ILE A 543 4.14 21.06 2.84
C ILE A 543 3.90 21.05 1.34
N ASP A 544 2.63 21.07 0.93
CA ASP A 544 2.22 21.29 -0.46
C ASP A 544 1.78 22.75 -0.59
N SER A 545 2.72 23.62 -0.97
CA SER A 545 2.48 25.06 -1.14
C SER A 545 1.51 25.37 -2.28
N GLN A 546 1.41 24.51 -3.31
CA GLN A 546 0.50 24.71 -4.43
C GLN A 546 -0.96 24.50 -4.01
N LYS A 547 -1.19 23.54 -3.11
CA LYS A 547 -2.52 23.25 -2.56
C LYS A 547 -2.78 23.93 -1.21
N ASN A 548 -1.80 24.65 -0.66
CA ASN A 548 -1.81 25.19 0.70
C ASN A 548 -2.11 24.10 1.74
N ILE A 549 -1.50 22.92 1.62
CA ILE A 549 -1.73 21.81 2.55
C ILE A 549 -0.48 21.63 3.43
N LEU A 550 -0.68 21.71 4.74
CA LEU A 550 0.27 21.25 5.75
C LEU A 550 -0.16 19.87 6.22
N ARG A 551 0.71 18.88 6.09
CA ARG A 551 0.45 17.49 6.48
C ARG A 551 1.48 17.01 7.48
N ALA A 552 1.01 16.26 8.47
CA ALA A 552 1.85 15.45 9.34
C ALA A 552 1.48 13.98 9.15
N VAL A 553 2.48 13.12 9.05
CA VAL A 553 2.33 11.65 9.04
C VAL A 553 3.17 11.10 10.17
N ALA A 554 2.56 10.32 11.05
CA ALA A 554 3.27 9.67 12.16
C ALA A 554 3.22 8.15 12.00
N THR A 555 4.29 7.47 12.38
CA THR A 555 4.39 6.01 12.45
C THR A 555 5.04 5.59 13.75
N GLY A 556 4.56 4.50 14.38
CA GLY A 556 5.14 3.97 15.60
C GLY A 556 4.74 2.52 15.88
N SER A 557 5.53 1.81 16.67
CA SER A 557 5.22 0.44 17.11
C SER A 557 4.37 0.43 18.38
N THR A 558 3.54 -0.60 18.56
CA THR A 558 2.71 -0.79 19.77
C THR A 558 3.51 -1.14 21.03
N GLU A 559 4.79 -1.46 20.85
CA GLU A 559 5.70 -1.86 21.91
C GLU A 559 7.09 -1.31 21.64
N LEU A 560 7.84 -1.04 22.71
CA LEU A 560 9.27 -0.72 22.64
C LEU A 560 10.01 -1.94 22.09
N ARG A 561 10.60 -1.79 20.90
CA ARG A 561 11.43 -2.82 20.30
C ARG A 561 12.76 -2.84 21.04
N SER A 562 13.02 -3.90 21.81
CA SER A 562 14.32 -4.13 22.47
C SER A 562 15.51 -4.06 21.49
N LYS A 563 15.25 -4.31 20.21
CA LYS A 563 16.22 -4.29 19.13
C LYS A 563 16.62 -2.91 18.59
N ASP A 564 15.83 -1.85 18.76
CA ASP A 564 16.25 -0.51 18.30
C ASP A 564 17.56 -0.07 19.01
N LEU A 565 17.84 -0.67 20.18
CA LEU A 565 19.00 -0.38 21.02
C LEU A 565 20.10 -1.47 21.01
N ALA A 566 19.88 -2.67 20.45
CA ALA A 566 20.76 -3.83 20.73
C ALA A 566 21.07 -4.80 19.57
N GLN A 567 20.69 -4.51 18.33
CA GLN A 567 21.02 -5.39 17.19
C GLN A 567 22.49 -5.24 16.75
N GLU A 568 23.17 -6.35 16.42
CA GLU A 568 24.51 -6.31 15.80
C GLU A 568 24.42 -5.61 14.45
N ALA A 569 25.12 -4.48 14.33
CA ALA A 569 25.20 -3.74 13.07
C ALA A 569 25.78 -4.63 11.98
N MET A 570 25.20 -4.58 10.78
CA MET A 570 25.75 -5.30 9.64
C MET A 570 27.19 -4.85 9.40
N SER A 571 28.06 -5.75 8.96
CA SER A 571 29.47 -5.41 8.79
C SER A 571 29.65 -4.30 7.75
N ALA A 572 30.68 -3.47 7.90
CA ALA A 572 30.98 -2.41 6.95
C ALA A 572 31.30 -2.97 5.54
N GLU A 573 31.84 -4.19 5.47
CA GLU A 573 32.13 -4.88 4.20
C GLU A 573 30.84 -5.32 3.50
N ASP A 574 29.89 -5.90 4.23
CA ASP A 574 28.58 -6.27 3.68
C ASP A 574 27.81 -5.02 3.25
N MET A 575 27.83 -3.96 4.05
CA MET A 575 27.20 -2.68 3.70
C MET A 575 27.80 -2.10 2.42
N LYS A 576 29.13 -2.20 2.27
CA LYS A 576 29.82 -1.76 1.06
C LYS A 576 29.40 -2.56 -0.17
N ALA A 577 29.22 -3.88 -0.04
CA ALA A 577 28.75 -4.73 -1.14
C ALA A 577 27.30 -4.38 -1.56
N ILE A 578 26.41 -4.18 -0.59
CA ILE A 578 25.03 -3.73 -0.85
C ILE A 578 25.04 -2.35 -1.50
N ALA A 579 25.81 -1.40 -0.96
CA ALA A 579 25.93 -0.06 -1.50
C ALA A 579 26.41 -0.07 -2.95
N ALA A 580 27.45 -0.84 -3.26
CA ALA A 580 27.98 -0.98 -4.61
C ALA A 580 26.93 -1.54 -5.60
N SER A 581 26.24 -2.60 -5.19
CA SER A 581 25.14 -3.19 -5.98
C SER A 581 23.98 -2.22 -6.18
N SER A 582 23.65 -1.41 -5.17
CA SER A 582 22.50 -0.50 -5.21
C SER A 582 22.66 0.61 -6.26
N ILE A 583 23.90 1.09 -6.47
CA ILE A 583 24.26 2.11 -7.45
C ILE A 583 24.89 1.56 -8.74
N ASP A 584 24.86 0.23 -8.91
CA ASP A 584 25.42 -0.47 -10.08
C ASP A 584 26.90 -0.13 -10.32
N GLN A 585 27.71 -0.22 -9.28
CA GLN A 585 29.15 0.05 -9.31
C GLN A 585 29.95 -1.13 -8.73
N PRO A 586 31.23 -1.30 -9.12
CA PRO A 586 32.11 -2.29 -8.51
C PRO A 586 32.30 -2.03 -7.00
N VAL A 587 32.40 -3.11 -6.22
CA VAL A 587 32.66 -3.03 -4.78
C VAL A 587 33.98 -2.31 -4.52
N GLU A 588 35.00 -2.53 -5.36
CA GLU A 588 36.32 -1.93 -5.23
C GLU A 588 36.30 -0.41 -5.44
N ALA A 589 35.40 0.08 -6.29
CA ALA A 589 35.23 1.51 -6.57
C ALA A 589 34.37 2.23 -5.52
N THR A 590 33.67 1.46 -4.66
CA THR A 590 32.76 1.99 -3.65
C THR A 590 33.49 2.21 -2.33
N VAL A 591 33.36 3.40 -1.74
CA VAL A 591 34.04 3.77 -0.49
C VAL A 591 33.07 4.35 0.53
N LEU A 592 33.23 3.98 1.80
CA LEU A 592 32.52 4.61 2.92
C LEU A 592 33.08 6.02 3.11
N ALA A 593 32.26 7.03 2.88
CA ALA A 593 32.68 8.43 2.87
C ALA A 593 32.28 9.19 4.13
N ALA A 594 31.13 8.87 4.73
CA ALA A 594 30.68 9.48 5.97
C ALA A 594 29.76 8.54 6.76
N GLN A 595 29.67 8.77 8.07
CA GLN A 595 28.71 8.11 8.97
C GLN A 595 28.13 9.13 9.94
N SER A 596 26.85 8.99 10.29
CA SER A 596 26.19 9.72 11.38
C SER A 596 25.08 8.84 11.96
N GLY A 597 25.05 8.62 13.27
CA GLY A 597 24.05 7.76 13.91
C GLY A 597 24.03 6.35 13.29
N ARG A 598 22.85 5.92 12.80
CA ARG A 598 22.70 4.63 12.09
C ARG A 598 23.10 4.65 10.62
N TRP A 599 23.48 5.80 10.09
CA TRP A 599 23.58 6.04 8.65
C TRP A 599 25.01 5.90 8.15
N SER A 600 25.20 5.15 7.07
CA SER A 600 26.48 4.98 6.38
C SER A 600 26.36 5.45 4.93
N LEU A 601 27.10 6.50 4.57
CA LEU A 601 27.16 7.05 3.22
C LEU A 601 28.32 6.46 2.44
N PHE A 602 28.01 5.76 1.37
CA PHE A 602 28.96 5.25 0.41
C PHE A 602 28.95 6.07 -0.87
N THR A 603 30.12 6.22 -1.48
CA THR A 603 30.28 6.89 -2.78
C THR A 603 31.03 6.01 -3.75
N SER A 604 30.74 6.18 -5.04
CA SER A 604 31.54 5.62 -6.13
C SER A 604 31.66 6.64 -7.26
N GLU A 605 32.83 6.74 -7.86
CA GLU A 605 33.06 7.54 -9.07
C GLU A 605 33.08 6.64 -10.30
N SER A 606 32.27 6.99 -11.31
CA SER A 606 32.30 6.32 -12.61
C SER A 606 32.75 7.28 -13.71
N VAL A 607 33.53 6.77 -14.67
CA VAL A 607 33.95 7.54 -15.85
C VAL A 607 33.37 6.87 -17.09
N LYS A 608 32.25 7.39 -17.59
CA LYS A 608 31.70 6.97 -18.89
C LYS A 608 32.48 7.66 -20.02
N LYS A 609 33.16 6.85 -20.83
CA LYS A 609 33.80 7.28 -22.07
C LYS A 609 32.76 7.25 -23.20
N SER A 610 32.53 8.38 -23.87
CA SER A 610 31.71 8.46 -25.08
C SER A 610 32.55 8.89 -26.28
N PHE A 611 32.00 8.71 -27.48
CA PHE A 611 32.62 9.17 -28.74
C PHE A 611 34.06 8.63 -28.93
N PHE A 612 34.22 7.30 -29.03
CA PHE A 612 35.52 6.62 -29.16
C PHE A 612 36.55 6.97 -28.05
N GLY A 613 36.09 7.45 -26.88
CA GLY A 613 36.94 7.78 -25.74
C GLY A 613 37.44 9.22 -25.69
N LEU A 614 36.98 10.09 -26.60
CA LEU A 614 37.32 11.52 -26.63
C LEU A 614 36.60 12.33 -25.55
N LEU A 615 35.37 11.95 -25.18
CA LEU A 615 34.65 12.57 -24.07
C LEU A 615 34.61 11.65 -22.85
N LYS A 616 35.01 12.18 -21.70
CA LYS A 616 34.89 11.53 -20.39
C LYS A 616 33.85 12.28 -19.58
N LYS A 617 32.72 11.62 -19.29
CA LYS A 617 31.77 12.12 -18.30
C LYS A 617 32.05 11.41 -16.98
N LYS A 618 32.53 12.16 -15.99
CA LYS A 618 32.59 11.69 -14.60
C LYS A 618 31.19 11.82 -14.00
N SER A 619 30.75 10.80 -13.28
CA SER A 619 29.58 10.88 -12.42
C SER A 619 29.94 10.32 -11.05
N SER A 620 29.56 11.03 -9.99
CA SER A 620 29.56 10.50 -8.64
C SER A 620 28.21 9.86 -8.36
N SER A 621 28.19 8.73 -7.67
CA SER A 621 26.95 8.12 -7.18
C SER A 621 27.07 7.90 -5.69
N VAL A 622 25.99 8.16 -4.96
CA VAL A 622 25.89 8.03 -3.50
C VAL A 622 24.87 6.95 -3.18
N SER A 623 25.17 6.14 -2.17
CA SER A 623 24.23 5.21 -1.52
C SER A 623 24.33 5.35 -0.01
N ILE A 624 23.22 5.67 0.66
CA ILE A 624 23.12 5.75 2.12
C ILE A 624 22.34 4.55 2.61
N LEU A 625 22.97 3.79 3.50
CA LEU A 625 22.38 2.61 4.14
C LEU A 625 22.14 2.90 5.61
N ASP A 626 21.10 2.26 6.18
CA ASP A 626 20.99 2.14 7.63
C ASP A 626 21.84 0.99 8.20
N ARG A 627 21.86 0.88 9.54
CA ARG A 627 22.62 -0.15 10.28
C ARG A 627 22.26 -1.60 9.90
N GLU A 628 21.11 -1.82 9.27
CA GLU A 628 20.65 -3.14 8.83
C GLU A 628 20.96 -3.43 7.35
N GLY A 629 21.65 -2.51 6.68
CA GLY A 629 21.97 -2.62 5.26
C GLY A 629 20.85 -2.21 4.32
N VAL A 630 19.76 -1.59 4.81
CA VAL A 630 18.70 -1.12 3.93
C VAL A 630 19.14 0.17 3.26
N VAL A 631 19.12 0.19 1.93
CA VAL A 631 19.37 1.41 1.15
C VAL A 631 18.18 2.34 1.34
N ARG A 632 18.44 3.57 1.79
CA ARG A 632 17.42 4.56 2.13
C ARG A 632 17.49 5.80 1.25
N PHE A 633 18.64 6.01 0.63
CA PHE A 633 18.85 7.01 -0.39
C PHE A 633 19.93 6.53 -1.36
N LYS A 634 19.66 6.64 -2.66
CA LYS A 634 20.67 6.42 -3.68
C LYS A 634 20.43 7.36 -4.85
N LYS A 635 21.47 8.02 -5.34
CA LYS A 635 21.34 8.93 -6.49
C LYS A 635 22.70 9.25 -7.11
N SER A 636 22.69 9.57 -8.40
CA SER A 636 23.86 10.05 -9.13
C SER A 636 23.92 11.58 -9.13
N ASN A 637 25.13 12.13 -9.22
CA ASN A 637 25.45 13.57 -9.16
C ASN A 637 24.97 14.24 -7.88
N VAL A 638 25.28 13.60 -6.74
CA VAL A 638 24.92 14.09 -5.41
C VAL A 638 26.13 14.74 -4.76
N HIS A 639 25.88 15.85 -4.08
CA HIS A 639 26.81 16.50 -3.16
C HIS A 639 26.42 16.14 -1.73
N TYR A 640 27.40 15.98 -0.83
CA TYR A 640 27.13 15.69 0.57
C TYR A 640 28.07 16.45 1.49
N ALA A 641 27.60 16.70 2.72
CA ALA A 641 28.39 17.29 3.80
C ALA A 641 28.05 16.60 5.12
N LYS A 642 29.06 16.50 6.00
CA LYS A 642 28.87 16.06 7.39
C LYS A 642 29.16 17.25 8.29
N LEU A 643 28.13 17.76 8.97
CA LEU A 643 28.17 18.98 9.77
C LEU A 643 27.71 18.69 11.21
N ASN A 644 28.11 19.48 12.19
CA ASN A 644 27.50 19.44 13.52
C ASN A 644 26.29 20.37 13.57
N LYS A 645 25.28 20.09 14.40
CA LYS A 645 24.11 20.97 14.60
C LYS A 645 24.50 22.44 14.80
N ALA A 646 25.56 22.72 15.55
CA ALA A 646 26.02 24.08 15.81
C ALA A 646 26.56 24.84 14.58
N SER A 647 26.77 24.16 13.44
CA SER A 647 27.45 24.70 12.25
C SER A 647 26.47 25.29 11.23
N ALA A 648 25.55 26.15 11.68
CA ALA A 648 24.50 26.73 10.83
C ALA A 648 25.07 27.51 9.62
N GLU A 649 26.21 28.19 9.79
CA GLU A 649 26.89 28.90 8.70
C GLU A 649 27.37 27.94 7.60
N ALA A 650 28.01 26.83 7.97
CA ALA A 650 28.46 25.80 7.03
C ALA A 650 27.30 25.11 6.29
N LEU A 651 26.13 25.00 6.92
CA LEU A 651 24.91 24.54 6.25
C LEU A 651 24.47 25.54 5.19
N ASN A 652 24.44 26.83 5.53
CA ASN A 652 24.07 27.87 4.59
C ASN A 652 25.01 27.91 3.38
N ASP A 653 26.32 27.80 3.60
CA ASP A 653 27.32 27.74 2.54
C ASP A 653 27.11 26.52 1.64
N PHE A 654 26.90 25.35 2.24
CA PHE A 654 26.62 24.12 1.49
C PHE A 654 25.37 24.25 0.60
N LEU A 655 24.31 24.88 1.09
CA LEU A 655 23.10 25.11 0.29
C LEU A 655 23.33 26.10 -0.85
N ASP A 656 24.10 27.17 -0.62
CA ASP A 656 24.41 28.16 -1.65
C ASP A 656 25.28 27.58 -2.76
N ASP A 657 26.31 26.80 -2.38
CA ASP A 657 27.19 26.09 -3.32
C ASP A 657 26.43 25.12 -4.23
N ASN A 658 25.28 24.64 -3.76
CA ASN A 658 24.41 23.70 -4.49
C ASN A 658 23.16 24.36 -5.07
N THR A 659 23.00 25.67 -4.97
CA THR A 659 21.87 26.42 -5.55
C THR A 659 22.22 26.89 -6.95
N ILE A 660 21.32 26.66 -7.92
CA ILE A 660 21.50 27.16 -9.29
C ILE A 660 20.87 28.54 -9.39
N TYR A 661 21.69 29.56 -9.61
CA TYR A 661 21.25 30.92 -9.86
C TYR A 661 21.07 31.15 -11.36
N SER A 662 19.85 31.53 -11.76
CA SER A 662 19.54 32.01 -13.11
C SER A 662 19.17 33.50 -13.08
N ASP A 663 19.14 34.15 -14.23
CA ASP A 663 18.86 35.59 -14.37
C ASP A 663 17.49 36.02 -13.79
N ALA A 664 16.57 35.07 -13.58
CA ALA A 664 15.21 35.34 -13.09
C ALA A 664 14.89 34.70 -11.73
N ASN A 665 15.52 33.57 -11.36
CA ASN A 665 15.19 32.81 -10.14
C ASN A 665 16.38 31.99 -9.62
N ALA A 666 16.42 31.75 -8.31
CA ALA A 666 17.28 30.76 -7.67
C ALA A 666 16.53 29.43 -7.54
N THR A 667 17.13 28.35 -8.02
CA THR A 667 16.63 26.98 -7.84
C THR A 667 17.43 26.32 -6.73
N ILE A 668 16.83 26.23 -5.54
CA ILE A 668 17.45 25.55 -4.41
C ILE A 668 17.57 24.04 -4.66
N PRO A 669 18.59 23.37 -4.11
CA PRO A 669 18.74 21.94 -4.27
C PRO A 669 17.63 21.16 -3.56
N LYS A 670 17.37 19.94 -4.04
CA LYS A 670 16.63 18.92 -3.32
C LYS A 670 17.52 18.35 -2.21
N VAL A 671 17.08 18.44 -0.95
CA VAL A 671 17.91 18.11 0.22
C VAL A 671 17.31 16.98 1.06
N PHE A 672 18.17 16.08 1.54
CA PHE A 672 17.87 15.16 2.62
C PHE A 672 18.89 15.34 3.76
N VAL A 673 18.43 15.15 5.00
CA VAL A 673 19.28 15.22 6.20
C VAL A 673 19.12 13.95 7.03
N PHE A 674 20.22 13.34 7.42
CA PHE A 674 20.28 12.09 8.16
C PHE A 674 20.99 12.34 9.50
N TYR A 675 20.35 11.95 10.60
CA TYR A 675 20.89 12.14 11.94
C TYR A 675 20.28 11.14 12.92
N LYS A 676 21.06 10.67 13.91
CA LYS A 676 20.62 9.62 14.85
C LYS A 676 19.94 8.45 14.11
N GLU A 677 18.63 8.27 14.33
CA GLU A 677 17.81 7.25 13.68
C GLU A 677 16.94 7.78 12.53
N LYS A 678 16.97 9.09 12.24
CA LYS A 678 16.02 9.78 11.37
C LYS A 678 16.61 10.18 10.02
N MET A 679 15.76 10.11 9.00
CA MET A 679 15.97 10.65 7.65
C MET A 679 14.89 11.71 7.40
N LEU A 680 15.31 12.95 7.24
CA LEU A 680 14.46 14.10 6.96
C LEU A 680 14.52 14.43 5.46
N ASP A 681 13.37 14.41 4.80
CA ASP A 681 13.19 14.81 3.40
C ASP A 681 12.77 16.28 3.35
N LEU A 682 13.63 17.13 2.78
CA LEU A 682 13.39 18.56 2.62
C LEU A 682 13.20 18.94 1.14
N THR A 683 12.96 17.96 0.26
CA THR A 683 12.87 18.20 -1.18
C THR A 683 11.64 18.99 -1.62
N GLY A 684 10.61 19.08 -0.76
CA GLY A 684 9.40 19.87 -1.00
C GLY A 684 9.52 21.36 -0.62
N MET A 685 10.66 21.79 -0.07
CA MET A 685 10.85 23.18 0.34
C MET A 685 11.03 24.09 -0.87
N GLN A 686 10.48 25.31 -0.80
CA GLN A 686 10.59 26.28 -1.90
C GLN A 686 11.69 27.30 -1.69
N THR A 687 12.05 27.58 -0.44
CA THR A 687 13.10 28.54 -0.11
C THR A 687 14.10 27.95 0.88
N LYS A 688 15.29 28.55 0.91
CA LYS A 688 16.37 28.17 1.82
C LYS A 688 15.95 28.39 3.28
N GLU A 689 15.24 29.48 3.57
CA GLU A 689 14.79 29.84 4.92
C GLU A 689 13.79 28.81 5.46
N GLN A 690 12.86 28.34 4.63
CA GLN A 690 11.93 27.28 5.01
C GLN A 690 12.65 25.97 5.35
N LEU A 691 13.61 25.58 4.50
CA LEU A 691 14.42 24.38 4.69
C LEU A 691 15.18 24.43 6.02
N VAL A 692 15.86 25.55 6.30
CA VAL A 692 16.61 25.75 7.55
C VAL A 692 15.66 25.76 8.76
N SER A 693 14.52 26.44 8.70
CA SER A 693 13.54 26.46 9.79
C SER A 693 13.06 25.05 10.14
N ILE A 694 12.63 24.25 9.16
CA ILE A 694 12.18 22.87 9.42
C ILE A 694 13.30 22.04 10.02
N LEU A 695 14.53 22.18 9.52
CA LEU A 695 15.66 21.46 10.09
C LEU A 695 15.93 21.88 11.54
N GLU A 696 15.83 23.17 11.88
CA GLU A 696 15.98 23.66 13.25
C GLU A 696 14.91 23.09 14.19
N ILE A 697 13.65 23.05 13.74
CA ILE A 697 12.53 22.44 14.50
C ILE A 697 12.77 20.94 14.73
N GLU A 698 13.11 20.20 13.67
CA GLU A 698 13.33 18.75 13.77
C GLU A 698 14.58 18.39 14.59
N THR A 699 15.57 19.28 14.61
CA THR A 699 16.80 19.09 15.37
C THR A 699 16.81 19.80 16.72
N GLU A 700 15.70 20.41 17.17
CA GLU A 700 15.62 21.22 18.40
C GLU A 700 16.15 20.45 19.62
N MET A 701 15.80 19.17 19.73
CA MET A 701 16.19 18.27 20.83
C MET A 701 17.59 17.65 20.69
N LEU A 702 18.29 17.90 19.58
CA LEU A 702 19.66 17.42 19.38
C LEU A 702 20.68 18.27 20.15
N ALA A 703 21.73 17.63 20.64
CA ALA A 703 22.87 18.31 21.22
C ALA A 703 23.63 19.10 20.14
N ALA A 704 24.31 20.17 20.53
CA ALA A 704 25.11 20.99 19.62
C ALA A 704 26.21 20.19 18.87
N SER A 705 26.69 19.11 19.50
CA SER A 705 27.69 18.18 18.98
C SER A 705 27.11 17.04 18.13
N ASP A 706 25.77 16.91 18.04
CA ASP A 706 25.17 15.86 17.23
C ASP A 706 25.46 16.13 15.74
N GLU A 707 25.86 15.07 15.05
CA GLU A 707 26.29 15.12 13.64
C GLU A 707 25.08 14.98 12.70
N LEU A 708 25.04 15.83 11.68
CA LEU A 708 24.09 15.83 10.58
C LEU A 708 24.82 15.43 9.30
N LEU A 709 24.31 14.42 8.62
CA LEU A 709 24.75 14.04 7.29
C LEU A 709 23.75 14.60 6.27
N ILE A 710 24.20 15.48 5.40
CA ILE A 710 23.35 16.25 4.49
C ILE A 710 23.70 15.86 3.06
N VAL A 711 22.68 15.63 2.24
CA VAL A 711 22.85 15.41 0.79
C VAL A 711 22.01 16.39 0.00
N ALA A 712 22.58 16.89 -1.09
CA ALA A 712 21.95 17.82 -2.02
C ALA A 712 22.12 17.35 -3.46
N TYR A 713 21.06 17.49 -4.26
CA TYR A 713 21.09 17.21 -5.69
C TYR A 713 20.06 18.09 -6.42
N GLN A 714 20.08 18.04 -7.75
CA GLN A 714 19.18 18.80 -8.63
C GLN A 714 18.04 17.94 -9.17
#